data_AF-A0A0F6Y0T5-F1
#
_entry.id   AF-A0A0F6Y0T5-F1
#
_cell.length_a   1.000
_cell.length_b   1.000
_cell.length_c   1.000
_cell.angle_alpha   90.00
_cell.angle_beta   90.00
_cell.angle_gamma   90.00
#
_symmetry.space_group_name_H-M   'P 1'
#
loop_
_entity.id
_entity.type
_entity.pdbx_description
1 polymer ?
#
loop_
_entity_poly.entity_id
_entity_poly.type
_entity_poly.pdbx_seq_one_letter_code
_entity_poly.pdbx_strand_id
1 'polypeptide(L)'
;MNMLNETFLWVVESSIGASVVALFVLLIKKLFKHRISARIHYALWLIVVIRLLVPAFPSSSISIFTALEFSSNHVLKTLGFSNQQDNITGQAMENYLQGEHQLKHELLRKNQLGPAQPEAATTVAQSLEAQQTSSAERTESHNSRYILWIKAISMVWLLGFTVMLYVMYGYKRKMKQKDRLLTRVTDPKMVWIMDQCRKKFNIDKSIPIYTGDVAKSPYITGQLHPWIYCPREVCKEMSDSELTHILSHELAHYKRKDILWNTLGMLALAIHWMNPLVWFCMNKMRTDMELACDAYVLEVIGEEETEAYGMTIISFLKRFSVNRERPQLLYFSKSSKKGLIERRIRMISLFKKGSYKLSTVAVACGVVISAVTLTNASGSVADAQIVTQPNNEHVLFDPYFYKTVAQEESRIDGITSSNRLQKAEQRAGFRFKVPEYIPEGNEFSDISIWTNPKELLSAQGQKSPTNKDINIVEVGYNGEGVLDLSATNGGLGIESVYEKIKEKYSRVEKENIFIGGLEMTKITVSPLDKDRKLYFYLWIDTDNIQYELRTSGKSQDEVKKIITSMKYPDNTLYERYVNNDNLIISIYDKDDLLEAIKLLEFTPKFPMTLSNEWVAKEAYVTKKINFSYPENKAEEEYRVLGIKFGSMNKQKTDGISGFSYKQIKDKKMYTDMKKSGHAPFERIDGKRFVVKVTPVIIEGREVLKTEPYKIDEEMSSSSEPDITSYFWLENDICYKVSFVKNGDAQYKAIAALIKEKIVDVDKVKPAS
;
A
#
# COMPACT_ATOMS: atom_id res chain seq x y z
N MET A 1 12.57 15.34 -14.66
CA MET A 1 13.37 15.13 -13.42
C MET A 1 12.64 14.27 -12.38
N ASN A 2 11.32 14.39 -12.22
CA ASN A 2 10.54 13.49 -11.32
C ASN A 2 10.66 12.01 -11.72
N MET A 3 10.60 11.70 -13.02
CA MET A 3 10.81 10.34 -13.53
C MET A 3 12.17 9.74 -13.16
N LEU A 4 13.25 10.53 -13.12
CA LEU A 4 14.58 10.04 -12.73
C LEU A 4 14.61 9.67 -11.24
N ASN A 5 13.98 10.48 -10.40
CA ASN A 5 13.88 10.26 -8.97
C ASN A 5 13.03 9.03 -8.66
N GLU A 6 11.86 8.90 -9.29
CA GLU A 6 10.99 7.72 -9.17
C GLU A 6 11.71 6.45 -9.64
N THR A 7 12.39 6.52 -10.80
CA THR A 7 13.19 5.40 -11.32
C THR A 7 14.31 5.03 -10.35
N PHE A 8 15.02 6.01 -9.79
CA PHE A 8 16.09 5.78 -8.83
C PHE A 8 15.57 5.10 -7.54
N LEU A 9 14.48 5.61 -6.97
CA LEU A 9 13.87 5.02 -5.77
C LEU A 9 13.40 3.59 -6.03
N TRP A 10 12.79 3.36 -7.19
CA TRP A 10 12.41 2.03 -7.64
C TRP A 10 13.62 1.08 -7.80
N VAL A 11 14.73 1.57 -8.35
CA VAL A 11 15.98 0.80 -8.46
C VAL A 11 16.54 0.44 -7.08
N VAL A 12 16.52 1.37 -6.11
CA VAL A 12 16.96 1.11 -4.74
C VAL A 12 16.12 0.00 -4.11
N GLU A 13 14.80 0.09 -4.22
CA GLU A 13 13.87 -0.93 -3.70
C GLU A 13 14.14 -2.31 -4.32
N SER A 14 14.24 -2.37 -5.66
CA SER A 14 14.57 -3.60 -6.39
C SER A 14 15.92 -4.18 -5.96
N SER A 15 16.92 -3.32 -5.72
CA SER A 15 18.25 -3.72 -5.27
C SER A 15 18.24 -4.38 -3.89
N ILE A 16 17.46 -3.83 -2.96
CA ILE A 16 17.32 -4.39 -1.61
C ILE A 16 16.55 -5.71 -1.67
N GLY A 17 15.45 -5.76 -2.43
CA GLY A 17 14.70 -7.00 -2.63
C GLY A 17 15.57 -8.12 -3.23
N ALA A 18 16.34 -7.82 -4.27
CA ALA A 18 17.27 -8.77 -4.86
C ALA A 18 18.39 -9.22 -3.89
N SER A 19 18.79 -8.35 -2.95
CA SER A 19 19.78 -8.69 -1.92
C SER A 19 19.27 -9.74 -0.96
N VAL A 20 18.00 -9.63 -0.55
CA VAL A 20 17.33 -10.64 0.27
C VAL A 20 17.27 -11.98 -0.45
N VAL A 21 16.86 -11.98 -1.73
CA VAL A 21 16.84 -13.19 -2.57
C VAL A 21 18.23 -13.80 -2.71
N ALA A 22 19.26 -12.97 -2.90
CA ALA A 22 20.64 -13.42 -2.99
C ALA A 22 21.13 -14.12 -1.71
N LEU A 23 20.80 -13.57 -0.54
CA LEU A 23 21.12 -14.22 0.75
C LEU A 23 20.40 -15.56 0.90
N PHE A 24 19.14 -15.64 0.49
CA PHE A 24 18.37 -16.88 0.49
C PHE A 24 18.98 -17.94 -0.46
N VAL A 25 19.39 -17.54 -1.66
CA VAL A 25 20.10 -18.41 -2.61
C VAL A 25 21.41 -18.90 -2.01
N LEU A 26 22.19 -18.04 -1.34
CA LEU A 26 23.42 -18.44 -0.66
C LEU A 26 23.15 -19.45 0.47
N LEU A 27 22.07 -19.27 1.21
CA LEU A 27 21.65 -20.20 2.27
C LEU A 27 21.29 -21.57 1.70
N ILE A 28 20.45 -21.64 0.65
CA ILE A 28 20.11 -22.89 -0.03
C ILE A 28 21.37 -23.61 -0.51
N LYS A 29 22.29 -22.86 -1.14
CA LYS A 29 23.54 -23.42 -1.65
C LYS A 29 24.45 -23.93 -0.52
N LYS A 30 24.40 -23.32 0.66
CA LYS A 30 25.14 -23.76 1.85
C LYS A 30 24.53 -25.04 2.44
N LEU A 31 23.21 -25.08 2.61
CA LEU A 31 22.49 -26.21 3.20
C LEU A 31 22.51 -27.46 2.31
N PHE A 32 22.34 -27.28 1.00
CA PHE A 32 22.21 -28.38 0.05
C PHE A 32 23.46 -28.59 -0.81
N LYS A 33 24.62 -28.08 -0.37
CA LYS A 33 25.89 -28.09 -1.12
C LYS A 33 26.26 -29.45 -1.73
N HIS A 34 25.91 -30.55 -1.07
CA HIS A 34 26.22 -31.91 -1.51
C HIS A 34 25.09 -32.60 -2.27
N ARG A 35 23.89 -32.01 -2.30
CA ARG A 35 22.67 -32.60 -2.90
C ARG A 35 22.24 -31.93 -4.21
N ILE A 36 22.77 -30.75 -4.53
CA ILE A 36 22.43 -30.03 -5.76
C ILE A 36 23.58 -30.05 -6.77
N SER A 37 23.25 -30.27 -8.04
CA SER A 37 24.23 -30.31 -9.11
C SER A 37 24.77 -28.91 -9.46
N ALA A 38 25.91 -28.87 -10.15
CA ALA A 38 26.51 -27.61 -10.61
C ALA A 38 25.54 -26.78 -11.47
N ARG A 39 24.69 -27.45 -12.27
CA ARG A 39 23.63 -26.82 -13.06
C ARG A 39 22.63 -26.06 -12.18
N ILE A 40 22.17 -26.67 -11.09
CA ILE A 40 21.21 -26.04 -10.17
C ILE A 40 21.87 -24.87 -9.44
N HIS A 41 23.12 -25.04 -8.99
CA HIS A 41 23.87 -23.95 -8.39
C HIS A 41 23.96 -22.72 -9.29
N TYR A 42 24.14 -22.92 -10.60
CA TYR A 42 24.13 -21.83 -11.58
C TYR A 42 22.72 -21.28 -11.82
N ALA A 43 21.71 -22.15 -11.98
CA ALA A 43 20.33 -21.76 -12.24
C ALA A 43 19.73 -20.88 -11.12
N LEU A 44 20.07 -21.14 -9.86
CA LEU A 44 19.62 -20.32 -8.72
C LEU A 44 20.06 -18.86 -8.83
N TRP A 45 21.22 -18.58 -9.43
CA TRP A 45 21.67 -17.20 -9.65
C TRP A 45 20.89 -16.47 -10.73
N LEU A 46 20.28 -17.20 -11.67
CA LEU A 46 19.42 -16.59 -12.68
C LEU A 46 18.18 -15.96 -12.05
N ILE A 47 17.68 -16.51 -10.94
CA ILE A 47 16.58 -15.92 -10.16
C ILE A 47 16.97 -14.52 -9.66
N VAL A 48 18.19 -14.37 -9.14
CA VAL A 48 18.71 -13.07 -8.67
C VAL A 48 18.84 -12.09 -9.83
N VAL A 49 19.36 -12.54 -10.99
CA VAL A 49 19.47 -11.69 -12.19
C VAL A 49 18.10 -11.25 -12.70
N ILE A 50 17.12 -12.16 -12.73
CA ILE A 50 15.74 -11.85 -13.10
C ILE A 50 15.14 -10.82 -12.15
N ARG A 51 15.33 -11.00 -10.83
CA ARG A 51 14.84 -10.04 -9.81
C ARG A 51 15.44 -8.64 -9.97
N LEU A 52 16.72 -8.54 -10.35
CA LEU A 52 17.41 -7.26 -10.57
C LEU A 52 16.98 -6.54 -11.86
N LEU A 53 16.54 -7.27 -12.88
CA LEU A 53 16.24 -6.72 -14.20
C LEU A 53 14.76 -6.50 -14.46
N VAL A 54 13.89 -7.34 -13.88
CA VAL A 54 12.45 -7.27 -14.12
C VAL A 54 11.83 -6.23 -13.19
N PRO A 55 11.07 -5.27 -13.75
CA PRO A 55 10.66 -4.10 -12.99
C PRO A 55 9.54 -4.36 -11.97
N ALA A 56 8.70 -5.36 -12.24
CA ALA A 56 7.55 -5.68 -11.41
C ALA A 56 7.34 -7.19 -11.34
N PHE A 57 6.94 -7.66 -10.17
CA PHE A 57 6.59 -9.05 -9.91
C PHE A 57 5.20 -9.13 -9.30
N PRO A 58 4.43 -10.18 -9.60
CA PRO A 58 3.11 -10.38 -9.01
C PRO A 58 3.22 -10.57 -7.49
N SER A 59 2.20 -10.15 -6.75
CA SER A 59 2.16 -10.29 -5.30
C SER A 59 1.63 -11.69 -4.89
N SER A 60 2.19 -12.30 -3.85
CA SER A 60 1.78 -13.63 -3.36
C SER A 60 1.95 -13.79 -1.84
N SER A 61 1.06 -14.57 -1.22
CA SER A 61 1.09 -14.90 0.22
C SER A 61 2.21 -15.87 0.58
N ILE A 62 2.76 -16.58 -0.41
CA ILE A 62 3.85 -17.55 -0.24
C ILE A 62 5.21 -16.88 -0.49
N SER A 63 5.26 -15.55 -0.63
CA SER A 63 6.51 -14.82 -0.87
C SER A 63 7.42 -14.83 0.36
N ILE A 64 8.75 -14.95 0.17
CA ILE A 64 9.72 -14.71 1.27
C ILE A 64 9.59 -13.30 1.85
N PHE A 65 9.12 -12.34 1.05
CA PHE A 65 8.97 -10.96 1.48
C PHE A 65 7.79 -10.79 2.44
N THR A 66 6.77 -11.65 2.33
CA THR A 66 5.68 -11.75 3.32
C THR A 66 6.24 -12.25 4.66
N ALA A 67 7.06 -13.31 4.63
CA ALA A 67 7.65 -13.89 5.85
C ALA A 67 8.70 -13.00 6.54
N LEU A 68 9.34 -12.10 5.78
CA LEU A 68 10.34 -11.16 6.30
C LEU A 68 9.75 -9.79 6.68
N GLU A 69 8.41 -9.63 6.60
CA GLU A 69 7.72 -8.33 6.73
C GLU A 69 8.33 -7.22 5.85
N PHE A 70 9.04 -7.63 4.79
CA PHE A 70 9.77 -6.73 3.92
C PHE A 70 8.80 -6.13 2.91
N SER A 71 8.05 -5.13 3.37
CA SER A 71 7.20 -4.31 2.52
C SER A 71 8.02 -3.16 1.93
N SER A 72 7.95 -3.01 0.62
CA SER A 72 8.46 -1.85 -0.15
C SER A 72 8.19 -0.51 0.54
N ASN A 73 7.03 -0.40 1.16
CA ASN A 73 6.57 0.82 1.84
C ASN A 73 7.34 1.11 3.13
N HIS A 74 7.91 0.10 3.81
CA HIS A 74 8.69 0.32 5.04
C HIS A 74 10.04 0.97 4.77
N VAL A 75 10.74 0.61 3.68
CA VAL A 75 12.05 1.17 3.35
C VAL A 75 11.94 2.63 2.90
N LEU A 76 10.99 2.95 2.03
CA LEU A 76 10.69 4.33 1.60
C LEU A 76 10.24 5.20 2.79
N LYS A 77 9.42 4.66 3.69
CA LYS A 77 8.98 5.35 4.92
C LYS A 77 10.12 5.56 5.93
N THR A 78 11.04 4.59 6.06
CA THR A 78 12.21 4.67 6.97
C THR A 78 13.29 5.61 6.44
N LEU A 79 13.42 5.75 5.12
CA LEU A 79 14.31 6.71 4.46
C LEU A 79 13.70 8.11 4.31
N GLY A 80 12.49 8.36 4.85
CA GLY A 80 11.83 9.67 4.84
C GLY A 80 11.15 10.05 3.51
N PHE A 81 10.92 9.09 2.61
CA PHE A 81 10.29 9.28 1.31
C PHE A 81 8.81 8.84 1.34
N SER A 82 7.97 9.53 2.10
CA SER A 82 6.51 9.40 1.96
C SER A 82 6.00 10.36 0.88
N ASN A 83 5.18 9.86 -0.06
CA ASN A 83 4.38 10.70 -0.95
C ASN A 83 3.52 11.65 -0.11
N GLN A 84 3.57 12.94 -0.46
CA GLN A 84 2.82 14.02 0.17
C GLN A 84 1.29 13.92 -0.01
N GLN A 85 0.78 12.78 -0.51
CA GLN A 85 -0.65 12.53 -0.62
C GLN A 85 -1.30 12.36 0.77
N ASP A 86 -0.57 11.82 1.75
CA ASP A 86 -1.13 11.53 3.09
C ASP A 86 -1.38 12.81 3.91
N ASN A 87 -0.59 13.87 3.70
CA ASN A 87 -0.79 15.17 4.37
C ASN A 87 -1.91 15.99 3.74
N ILE A 88 -2.25 15.75 2.46
CA ILE A 88 -3.36 16.42 1.78
C ILE A 88 -4.69 15.84 2.25
N THR A 89 -4.79 14.54 2.55
CA THR A 89 -6.03 13.93 3.07
C THR A 89 -6.39 14.39 4.48
N GLY A 90 -5.40 14.64 5.35
CA GLY A 90 -5.65 15.19 6.69
C GLY A 90 -6.15 16.63 6.64
N GLN A 91 -5.49 17.49 5.86
CA GLN A 91 -5.91 18.89 5.67
C GLN A 91 -7.20 19.01 4.84
N ALA A 92 -7.41 18.15 3.84
CA ALA A 92 -8.64 18.15 3.04
C ALA A 92 -9.83 17.59 3.83
N MET A 93 -9.64 16.65 4.76
CA MET A 93 -10.70 16.16 5.65
C MET A 93 -11.02 17.18 6.75
N GLU A 94 -10.02 17.87 7.30
CA GLU A 94 -10.24 18.98 8.24
C GLU A 94 -10.97 20.15 7.56
N ASN A 95 -10.66 20.42 6.28
CA ASN A 95 -11.38 21.39 5.45
C ASN A 95 -12.77 20.89 4.99
N TYR A 96 -12.98 19.57 4.80
CA TYR A 96 -14.29 18.99 4.45
C TYR A 96 -15.22 18.96 5.67
N LEU A 97 -14.71 18.62 6.86
CA LEU A 97 -15.45 18.72 8.13
C LEU A 97 -15.74 20.17 8.51
N GLN A 98 -14.81 21.11 8.25
CA GLN A 98 -15.09 22.55 8.38
C GLN A 98 -16.09 23.06 7.34
N GLY A 99 -16.04 22.54 6.12
CA GLY A 99 -16.99 22.84 5.04
C GLY A 99 -18.39 22.29 5.30
N GLU A 100 -18.51 21.10 5.88
CA GLU A 100 -19.79 20.51 6.30
C GLU A 100 -20.36 21.27 7.51
N HIS A 101 -19.50 21.71 8.45
CA HIS A 101 -19.90 22.61 9.54
C HIS A 101 -20.35 23.98 9.01
N GLN A 102 -19.66 24.55 8.02
CA GLN A 102 -20.02 25.83 7.39
C GLN A 102 -21.30 25.72 6.57
N LEU A 103 -21.49 24.65 5.79
CA LEU A 103 -22.69 24.40 5.00
C LEU A 103 -23.91 24.19 5.89
N LYS A 104 -23.76 23.48 7.02
CA LYS A 104 -24.78 23.34 8.06
C LYS A 104 -25.12 24.70 8.68
N HIS A 105 -24.10 25.53 8.96
CA HIS A 105 -24.29 26.91 9.42
C HIS A 105 -24.95 27.83 8.37
N GLU A 106 -24.69 27.61 7.09
CA GLU A 106 -25.16 28.47 6.00
C GLU A 106 -26.59 28.11 5.55
N LEU A 107 -26.96 26.82 5.56
CA LEU A 107 -28.33 26.33 5.33
C LEU A 107 -29.27 26.76 6.48
N LEU A 108 -28.80 26.73 7.73
CA LEU A 108 -29.52 27.26 8.90
C LEU A 108 -29.67 28.79 8.86
N ARG A 109 -28.68 29.51 8.30
CA ARG A 109 -28.70 30.98 8.19
C ARG A 109 -29.55 31.48 7.02
N LYS A 110 -29.55 30.79 5.87
CA LYS A 110 -30.37 31.14 4.69
C LYS A 110 -31.87 30.99 4.92
N ASN A 111 -32.30 30.14 5.85
CA ASN A 111 -33.71 30.03 6.24
C ASN A 111 -34.21 31.22 7.10
N GLN A 112 -33.35 32.19 7.44
CA GLN A 112 -33.72 33.31 8.31
C GLN A 112 -33.52 34.72 7.72
N LEU A 113 -32.84 34.90 6.57
CA LEU A 113 -32.57 36.25 6.04
C LEU A 113 -32.75 36.35 4.51
N GLY A 114 -33.49 37.37 4.09
CA GLY A 114 -33.77 37.75 2.69
C GLY A 114 -32.57 38.32 1.92
N PRO A 115 -32.77 38.82 0.67
CA PRO A 115 -31.69 38.93 -0.31
C PRO A 115 -30.94 40.28 -0.25
N ALA A 116 -29.60 40.24 -0.20
CA ALA A 116 -28.62 41.25 -0.69
C ALA A 116 -27.22 40.92 -0.10
N GLN A 117 -26.05 41.09 -0.73
CA GLN A 117 -25.60 41.93 -1.85
C GLN A 117 -24.25 41.37 -2.41
N PRO A 118 -23.85 41.63 -3.67
CA PRO A 118 -22.79 40.88 -4.38
C PRO A 118 -21.34 41.37 -4.18
N GLU A 119 -21.11 42.53 -3.55
CA GLU A 119 -19.79 43.19 -3.58
C GLU A 119 -18.76 42.64 -2.58
N ALA A 120 -19.21 42.07 -1.45
CA ALA A 120 -18.31 41.53 -0.42
C ALA A 120 -17.62 40.21 -0.84
N ALA A 121 -18.21 39.47 -1.80
CA ALA A 121 -17.65 38.21 -2.29
C ALA A 121 -16.37 38.41 -3.11
N THR A 122 -16.27 39.52 -3.84
CA THR A 122 -15.15 39.80 -4.77
C THR A 122 -13.86 40.19 -4.03
N THR A 123 -13.98 40.90 -2.91
CA THR A 123 -12.82 41.37 -2.12
C THR A 123 -12.23 40.26 -1.24
N VAL A 124 -13.07 39.32 -0.80
CA VAL A 124 -12.65 38.12 -0.04
C VAL A 124 -11.96 37.10 -0.96
N ALA A 125 -12.41 36.98 -2.22
CA ALA A 125 -11.75 36.12 -3.21
C ALA A 125 -10.31 36.56 -3.52
N GLN A 126 -10.06 37.87 -3.66
CA GLN A 126 -8.74 38.42 -3.97
C GLN A 126 -7.73 38.32 -2.80
N SER A 127 -8.20 38.39 -1.55
CA SER A 127 -7.32 38.24 -0.37
C SER A 127 -7.01 36.77 -0.05
N LEU A 128 -7.93 35.84 -0.36
CA LEU A 128 -7.70 34.40 -0.29
C LEU A 128 -6.66 33.92 -1.32
N GLU A 129 -6.66 34.46 -2.55
CA GLU A 129 -5.65 34.15 -3.57
C GLU A 129 -4.23 34.61 -3.16
N ALA A 130 -4.12 35.75 -2.48
CA ALA A 130 -2.84 36.30 -2.01
C ALA A 130 -2.26 35.55 -0.79
N GLN A 131 -3.10 34.98 0.07
CA GLN A 131 -2.66 34.15 1.20
C GLN A 131 -2.34 32.71 0.79
N GLN A 132 -3.02 32.17 -0.22
CA GLN A 132 -2.69 30.86 -0.80
C GLN A 132 -1.32 30.85 -1.49
N THR A 133 -0.93 31.96 -2.14
CA THR A 133 0.39 32.09 -2.79
C THR A 133 1.53 32.17 -1.77
N SER A 134 1.38 32.91 -0.67
CA SER A 134 2.41 33.04 0.37
C SER A 134 2.67 31.77 1.20
N SER A 135 1.62 30.98 1.44
CA SER A 135 1.73 29.73 2.20
C SER A 135 2.28 28.58 1.35
N ALA A 136 1.98 28.55 0.05
CA ALA A 136 2.60 27.65 -0.92
C ALA A 136 4.13 27.82 -1.01
N GLU A 137 4.63 29.07 -0.99
CA GLU A 137 6.08 29.36 -1.08
C GLU A 137 6.90 28.85 0.11
N ARG A 138 6.33 28.81 1.33
CA ARG A 138 7.04 28.31 2.52
C ARG A 138 7.04 26.78 2.62
N THR A 139 5.97 26.11 2.17
CA THR A 139 5.94 24.63 2.10
C THR A 139 6.82 24.11 0.95
N GLU A 140 6.97 24.90 -0.12
CA GLU A 140 7.93 24.60 -1.20
C GLU A 140 9.38 24.57 -0.71
N SER A 141 9.79 25.42 0.23
CA SER A 141 11.20 25.54 0.67
C SER A 141 11.76 24.28 1.37
N HIS A 142 11.01 23.66 2.29
CA HIS A 142 11.46 22.43 2.98
C HIS A 142 11.39 21.20 2.07
N ASN A 143 10.31 21.07 1.27
CA ASN A 143 10.20 20.04 0.23
C ASN A 143 11.29 20.18 -0.83
N SER A 144 11.69 21.41 -1.16
CA SER A 144 12.74 21.70 -2.14
C SER A 144 14.09 21.10 -1.72
N ARG A 145 14.47 21.16 -0.44
CA ARG A 145 15.75 20.59 0.03
C ARG A 145 15.81 19.08 -0.10
N TYR A 146 14.75 18.35 0.25
CA TYR A 146 14.70 16.89 0.09
C TYR A 146 14.66 16.49 -1.38
N ILE A 147 13.83 17.17 -2.17
CA ILE A 147 13.77 16.96 -3.61
C ILE A 147 15.14 17.25 -4.25
N LEU A 148 15.89 18.24 -3.77
CA LEU A 148 17.26 18.54 -4.21
C LEU A 148 18.24 17.42 -3.87
N TRP A 149 18.19 16.82 -2.68
CA TRP A 149 19.04 15.69 -2.32
C TRP A 149 18.72 14.43 -3.14
N ILE A 150 17.44 14.11 -3.32
CA ILE A 150 17.04 12.98 -4.19
C ILE A 150 17.50 13.23 -5.62
N LYS A 151 17.35 14.46 -6.13
CA LYS A 151 17.87 14.86 -7.45
C LYS A 151 19.39 14.70 -7.51
N ALA A 152 20.13 15.12 -6.50
CA ALA A 152 21.59 15.00 -6.47
C ALA A 152 22.03 13.54 -6.50
N ILE A 153 21.41 12.69 -5.65
CA ILE A 153 21.76 11.27 -5.56
C ILE A 153 21.32 10.52 -6.83
N SER A 154 20.14 10.83 -7.40
CA SER A 154 19.67 10.21 -8.64
C SER A 154 20.54 10.60 -9.83
N MET A 155 21.09 11.82 -9.86
CA MET A 155 22.09 12.26 -10.84
C MET A 155 23.43 11.53 -10.66
N VAL A 156 23.90 11.34 -9.42
CA VAL A 156 25.11 10.54 -9.14
C VAL A 156 24.93 9.09 -9.58
N TRP A 157 23.76 8.51 -9.30
CA TRP A 157 23.41 7.17 -9.76
C TRP A 157 23.42 7.09 -11.29
N LEU A 158 22.80 8.05 -11.98
CA LEU A 158 22.75 8.12 -13.44
C LEU A 158 24.15 8.29 -14.05
N LEU A 159 25.00 9.12 -13.43
CA LEU A 159 26.40 9.27 -13.83
C LEU A 159 27.15 7.93 -13.68
N GLY A 160 26.99 7.22 -12.57
CA GLY A 160 27.58 5.90 -12.37
C GLY A 160 27.08 4.88 -13.41
N PHE A 161 25.77 4.84 -13.66
CA PHE A 161 25.17 3.97 -14.67
C PHE A 161 25.70 4.26 -16.08
N THR A 162 25.78 5.53 -16.48
CA THR A 162 26.31 5.94 -17.78
C THR A 162 27.80 5.66 -17.93
N VAL A 163 28.60 5.87 -16.87
CA VAL A 163 30.01 5.47 -16.85
C VAL A 163 30.15 3.96 -17.00
N MET A 164 29.36 3.16 -16.28
CA MET A 164 29.36 1.70 -16.43
C MET A 164 29.01 1.30 -17.88
N LEU A 165 27.95 1.87 -18.46
CA LEU A 165 27.57 1.62 -19.86
C LEU A 165 28.66 2.07 -20.85
N TYR A 166 29.32 3.19 -20.60
CA TYR A 166 30.40 3.67 -21.46
C TYR A 166 31.62 2.75 -21.39
N VAL A 167 32.01 2.29 -20.19
CA VAL A 167 33.06 1.28 -20.03
C VAL A 167 32.65 -0.01 -20.76
N MET A 168 31.38 -0.42 -20.63
CA MET A 168 30.83 -1.57 -21.33
C MET A 168 30.93 -1.42 -22.87
N TYR A 169 30.55 -0.26 -23.38
CA TYR A 169 30.59 0.04 -24.80
C TYR A 169 32.03 0.16 -25.33
N GLY A 170 32.89 0.91 -24.64
CA GLY A 170 34.28 1.13 -25.01
C GLY A 170 35.07 -0.17 -25.09
N TYR A 171 34.82 -1.09 -24.16
CA TYR A 171 35.37 -2.43 -24.25
C TYR A 171 34.82 -3.23 -25.44
N LYS A 172 33.50 -3.23 -25.69
CA LYS A 172 32.92 -3.95 -26.84
C LYS A 172 33.50 -3.41 -28.15
N ARG A 173 33.73 -2.09 -28.23
CA ARG A 173 34.36 -1.43 -29.36
C ARG A 173 35.83 -1.83 -29.51
N LYS A 174 36.63 -1.79 -28.43
CA LYS A 174 38.02 -2.28 -28.44
C LYS A 174 38.08 -3.73 -28.91
N MET A 175 37.11 -4.55 -28.52
CA MET A 175 37.05 -5.93 -28.97
C MET A 175 36.68 -6.07 -30.44
N LYS A 176 35.63 -5.40 -30.88
CA LYS A 176 35.25 -5.39 -32.30
C LYS A 176 36.37 -4.86 -33.20
N GLN A 177 37.22 -3.96 -32.71
CA GLN A 177 38.42 -3.51 -33.42
C GLN A 177 39.47 -4.62 -33.53
N LYS A 178 39.70 -5.37 -32.45
CA LYS A 178 40.61 -6.54 -32.44
C LYS A 178 40.07 -7.69 -33.29
N ASP A 179 38.74 -7.85 -33.40
CA ASP A 179 38.11 -8.86 -34.25
C ASP A 179 38.45 -8.69 -35.74
N ARG A 180 38.70 -7.45 -36.19
CA ARG A 180 39.13 -7.17 -37.57
C ARG A 180 40.52 -7.71 -37.89
N LEU A 181 41.34 -7.97 -36.88
CA LEU A 181 42.70 -8.50 -37.02
C LEU A 181 42.72 -10.05 -36.99
N LEU A 182 41.56 -10.67 -36.85
CA LEU A 182 41.45 -12.12 -36.76
C LEU A 182 41.43 -12.77 -38.13
N THR A 183 42.16 -13.88 -38.24
CA THR A 183 42.16 -14.71 -39.45
C THR A 183 41.23 -15.90 -39.23
N ARG A 184 40.36 -16.18 -40.20
CA ARG A 184 39.52 -17.38 -40.14
C ARG A 184 40.38 -18.63 -40.27
N VAL A 185 40.19 -19.60 -39.39
CA VAL A 185 40.85 -20.90 -39.48
C VAL A 185 40.15 -21.72 -40.56
N THR A 186 40.91 -22.11 -41.58
CA THR A 186 40.45 -22.95 -42.70
C THR A 186 41.10 -24.33 -42.71
N ASP A 187 41.93 -24.63 -41.71
CA ASP A 187 42.56 -25.96 -41.55
C ASP A 187 41.46 -27.05 -41.54
N PRO A 188 41.46 -27.98 -42.52
CA PRO A 188 40.47 -29.04 -42.61
C PRO A 188 40.33 -29.86 -41.32
N LYS A 189 41.44 -30.08 -40.61
CA LYS A 189 41.46 -30.83 -39.34
C LYS A 189 40.64 -30.11 -38.28
N MET A 190 40.90 -28.81 -38.08
CA MET A 190 40.18 -28.00 -37.10
C MET A 190 38.69 -27.85 -37.44
N VAL A 191 38.38 -27.68 -38.72
CA VAL A 191 36.98 -27.62 -39.19
C VAL A 191 36.26 -28.94 -38.93
N TRP A 192 36.93 -30.07 -39.16
CA TRP A 192 36.38 -31.40 -38.89
C TRP A 192 36.12 -31.62 -37.39
N ILE A 193 37.11 -31.35 -36.52
CA ILE A 193 36.93 -31.47 -35.05
C ILE A 193 35.78 -30.60 -34.58
N MET A 194 35.71 -29.35 -35.05
CA MET A 194 34.61 -28.44 -34.73
C MET A 194 33.25 -29.00 -35.16
N ASP A 195 33.12 -29.54 -36.38
CA ASP A 195 31.85 -30.11 -36.84
C ASP A 195 31.43 -31.35 -36.04
N GLN A 196 32.40 -32.20 -35.65
CA GLN A 196 32.13 -33.34 -34.76
C GLN A 196 31.62 -32.87 -33.39
N CYS A 197 32.29 -31.88 -32.78
CA CYS A 197 31.84 -31.32 -31.51
C CYS A 197 30.44 -30.71 -31.65
N ARG A 198 30.23 -29.88 -32.68
CA ARG A 198 28.96 -29.21 -32.96
C ARG A 198 27.80 -30.21 -33.07
N LYS A 199 28.00 -31.32 -33.79
CA LYS A 199 27.02 -32.42 -33.91
C LYS A 199 26.74 -33.06 -32.55
N LYS A 200 27.77 -33.38 -31.75
CA LYS A 200 27.60 -33.93 -30.39
C LYS A 200 26.75 -33.02 -29.49
N PHE A 201 26.89 -31.70 -29.62
CA PHE A 201 26.12 -30.72 -28.83
C PHE A 201 24.74 -30.36 -29.43
N ASN A 202 24.33 -31.01 -30.53
CA ASN A 202 23.10 -30.72 -31.29
C ASN A 202 22.99 -29.23 -31.65
N ILE A 203 24.01 -28.71 -32.35
CA ILE A 203 24.07 -27.31 -32.79
C ILE A 203 24.00 -27.27 -34.33
N ASP A 204 22.85 -26.94 -34.90
CA ASP A 204 22.70 -26.91 -36.38
C ASP A 204 23.38 -25.70 -37.04
N LYS A 205 23.66 -24.65 -36.25
CA LYS A 205 24.30 -23.43 -36.73
C LYS A 205 25.81 -23.62 -36.91
N SER A 206 26.33 -23.28 -38.08
CA SER A 206 27.78 -23.23 -38.31
C SER A 206 28.43 -22.13 -37.47
N ILE A 207 29.45 -22.49 -36.68
CA ILE A 207 30.21 -21.58 -35.81
C ILE A 207 31.65 -21.50 -36.34
N PRO A 208 32.05 -20.41 -37.00
CA PRO A 208 33.41 -20.27 -37.53
C PRO A 208 34.44 -20.13 -36.40
N ILE A 209 35.65 -20.63 -36.65
CA ILE A 209 36.82 -20.47 -35.78
C ILE A 209 37.72 -19.37 -36.35
N TYR A 210 38.17 -18.48 -35.48
CA TYR A 210 39.10 -17.40 -35.78
C TYR A 210 40.35 -17.52 -34.91
N THR A 211 41.50 -17.12 -35.43
CA THR A 211 42.78 -17.15 -34.73
C THR A 211 43.54 -15.83 -34.87
N GLY A 212 44.41 -15.54 -33.92
CA GLY A 212 45.24 -14.33 -33.87
C GLY A 212 46.02 -14.25 -32.56
N ASP A 213 46.56 -13.07 -32.28
CA ASP A 213 47.38 -12.76 -31.09
C ASP A 213 46.64 -11.81 -30.12
N VAL A 214 45.30 -11.88 -30.14
CA VAL A 214 44.37 -10.94 -29.47
C VAL A 214 44.11 -11.32 -28.02
N ALA A 215 44.09 -12.62 -27.71
CA ALA A 215 43.91 -13.18 -26.39
C ALA A 215 44.69 -14.49 -26.24
N LYS A 216 45.03 -14.83 -24.99
CA LYS A 216 45.80 -16.03 -24.63
C LYS A 216 44.94 -17.27 -24.37
N SER A 217 43.62 -17.15 -24.33
CA SER A 217 42.72 -18.30 -24.16
C SER A 217 41.67 -18.35 -25.26
N PRO A 218 41.18 -19.54 -25.63
CA PRO A 218 39.96 -19.68 -26.39
C PRO A 218 38.79 -18.99 -25.69
N TYR A 219 37.86 -18.49 -26.49
CA TYR A 219 36.57 -18.00 -26.02
C TYR A 219 35.56 -17.99 -27.15
N ILE A 220 34.30 -18.25 -26.82
CA ILE A 220 33.17 -17.98 -27.71
C ILE A 220 32.58 -16.58 -27.48
N THR A 221 32.22 -15.90 -28.57
CA THR A 221 31.52 -14.60 -28.50
C THR A 221 30.52 -14.47 -29.66
N GLY A 222 29.66 -13.45 -29.58
CA GLY A 222 28.62 -13.17 -30.56
C GLY A 222 27.27 -13.78 -30.19
N GLN A 223 26.28 -12.93 -29.93
CA GLN A 223 24.94 -13.35 -29.48
C GLN A 223 24.08 -13.87 -30.64
N LEU A 224 24.04 -13.14 -31.76
CA LEU A 224 23.27 -13.49 -32.96
C LEU A 224 24.12 -14.26 -33.97
N HIS A 225 25.41 -13.92 -34.09
CA HIS A 225 26.36 -14.56 -34.98
C HIS A 225 27.55 -15.08 -34.15
N PRO A 226 27.42 -16.26 -33.53
CA PRO A 226 28.45 -16.83 -32.67
C PRO A 226 29.69 -17.23 -33.48
N TRP A 227 30.87 -17.01 -32.90
CA TRP A 227 32.15 -17.46 -33.43
C TRP A 227 33.12 -17.75 -32.28
N ILE A 228 34.09 -18.62 -32.53
CA ILE A 228 35.08 -19.05 -31.53
C ILE A 228 36.43 -18.44 -31.87
N TYR A 229 37.05 -17.79 -30.90
CA TYR A 229 38.45 -17.43 -30.95
C TYR A 229 39.30 -18.60 -30.43
N CYS A 230 40.35 -18.97 -31.15
CA CYS A 230 41.38 -19.93 -30.75
C CYS A 230 42.76 -19.29 -30.95
N PRO A 231 43.57 -19.10 -29.89
CA PRO A 231 44.94 -18.62 -30.03
C PRO A 231 45.76 -19.52 -30.95
N ARG A 232 46.70 -18.94 -31.73
CA ARG A 232 47.53 -19.69 -32.68
C ARG A 232 48.27 -20.86 -32.03
N GLU A 233 48.82 -20.62 -30.84
CA GLU A 233 49.53 -21.62 -30.03
C GLU A 233 48.64 -22.82 -29.68
N VAL A 234 47.40 -22.54 -29.25
CA VAL A 234 46.43 -23.59 -28.89
C VAL A 234 46.04 -24.40 -30.12
N CYS A 235 45.78 -23.73 -31.23
CA CYS A 235 45.40 -24.38 -32.48
C CYS A 235 46.52 -25.24 -33.10
N LYS A 236 47.80 -24.94 -32.81
CA LYS A 236 48.95 -25.68 -33.37
C LYS A 236 49.51 -26.77 -32.46
N GLU A 237 49.52 -26.55 -31.14
CA GLU A 237 50.29 -27.37 -30.22
C GLU A 237 49.45 -28.36 -29.41
N MET A 238 48.13 -28.20 -29.38
CA MET A 238 47.26 -29.11 -28.64
C MET A 238 46.94 -30.34 -29.48
N SER A 239 46.86 -31.49 -28.82
CA SER A 239 46.42 -32.74 -29.45
C SER A 239 44.94 -32.67 -29.86
N ASP A 240 44.52 -33.58 -30.73
CA ASP A 240 43.13 -33.64 -31.24
C ASP A 240 42.11 -33.85 -30.12
N SER A 241 42.48 -34.64 -29.10
CA SER A 241 41.68 -34.87 -27.90
C SER A 241 41.57 -33.58 -27.06
N GLU A 242 42.68 -32.89 -26.82
CA GLU A 242 42.68 -31.62 -26.07
C GLU A 242 41.89 -30.51 -26.79
N LEU A 243 42.02 -30.43 -28.12
CA LEU A 243 41.23 -29.52 -28.95
C LEU A 243 39.73 -29.86 -28.87
N THR A 244 39.38 -31.14 -28.91
CA THR A 244 38.00 -31.61 -28.75
C THR A 244 37.43 -31.16 -27.40
N HIS A 245 38.17 -31.31 -26.30
CA HIS A 245 37.75 -30.86 -24.97
C HIS A 245 37.56 -29.34 -24.88
N ILE A 246 38.51 -28.56 -25.42
CA ILE A 246 38.46 -27.10 -25.42
C ILE A 246 37.28 -26.60 -26.24
N LEU A 247 37.10 -27.09 -27.47
CA LEU A 247 36.00 -26.68 -28.34
C LEU A 247 34.65 -27.12 -27.75
N SER A 248 34.57 -28.31 -27.15
CA SER A 248 33.38 -28.77 -26.44
C SER A 248 32.99 -27.83 -25.29
N HIS A 249 33.97 -27.31 -24.53
CA HIS A 249 33.75 -26.33 -23.47
C HIS A 249 33.17 -25.01 -24.00
N GLU A 250 33.72 -24.47 -25.08
CA GLU A 250 33.22 -23.24 -25.68
C GLU A 250 31.82 -23.42 -26.31
N LEU A 251 31.57 -24.57 -26.96
CA LEU A 251 30.24 -24.91 -27.50
C LEU A 251 29.20 -25.12 -26.39
N ALA A 252 29.61 -25.66 -25.23
CA ALA A 252 28.76 -25.78 -24.06
C ALA A 252 28.27 -24.42 -23.56
N HIS A 253 29.14 -23.40 -23.51
CA HIS A 253 28.75 -22.03 -23.18
C HIS A 253 27.71 -21.47 -24.15
N TYR A 254 27.87 -21.73 -25.46
CA TYR A 254 26.89 -21.31 -26.46
C TYR A 254 25.54 -22.01 -26.31
N LYS A 255 25.53 -23.33 -26.19
CA LYS A 255 24.29 -24.13 -26.05
C LYS A 255 23.50 -23.73 -24.81
N ARG A 256 24.19 -23.41 -23.71
CA ARG A 256 23.60 -22.94 -22.45
C ARG A 256 23.25 -21.44 -22.44
N LYS A 257 23.58 -20.71 -23.51
CA LYS A 257 23.38 -19.26 -23.65
C LYS A 257 24.10 -18.45 -22.55
N ASP A 258 25.26 -18.91 -22.09
CA ASP A 258 26.00 -18.27 -20.99
C ASP A 258 26.42 -16.83 -21.35
N ILE A 259 26.66 -16.52 -22.63
CA ILE A 259 26.93 -15.17 -23.13
C ILE A 259 25.76 -14.22 -22.85
N LEU A 260 24.52 -14.69 -23.01
CA LEU A 260 23.31 -13.90 -22.75
C LEU A 260 23.23 -13.56 -21.27
N TRP A 261 23.32 -14.58 -20.41
CA TRP A 261 23.20 -14.42 -18.97
C TRP A 261 24.33 -13.59 -18.37
N ASN A 262 25.55 -13.72 -18.90
CA ASN A 262 26.65 -12.84 -18.52
C ASN A 262 26.40 -11.39 -18.96
N THR A 263 25.81 -11.17 -20.14
CA THR A 263 25.41 -9.82 -20.60
C THR A 263 24.31 -9.22 -19.72
N LEU A 264 23.29 -9.99 -19.38
CA LEU A 264 22.21 -9.59 -18.48
C LEU A 264 22.74 -9.32 -17.06
N GLY A 265 23.64 -10.15 -16.54
CA GLY A 265 24.29 -9.93 -15.24
C GLY A 265 25.14 -8.65 -15.21
N MET A 266 25.82 -8.32 -16.31
CA MET A 266 26.56 -7.05 -16.42
C MET A 266 25.63 -5.83 -16.50
N LEU A 267 24.49 -5.94 -17.20
CA LEU A 267 23.46 -4.89 -17.20
C LEU A 267 22.86 -4.69 -15.81
N ALA A 268 22.52 -5.79 -15.12
CA ALA A 268 22.02 -5.75 -13.75
C ALA A 268 23.03 -5.05 -12.84
N LEU A 269 24.31 -5.39 -12.96
CA LEU A 269 25.37 -4.74 -12.19
C LEU A 269 25.57 -3.27 -12.56
N ALA A 270 25.39 -2.88 -13.82
CA ALA A 270 25.46 -1.47 -14.22
C ALA A 270 24.32 -0.67 -13.59
N ILE A 271 23.08 -1.20 -13.60
CA ILE A 271 21.91 -0.56 -12.98
C ILE A 271 22.08 -0.47 -11.46
N HIS A 272 22.58 -1.56 -10.86
CA HIS A 272 22.68 -1.74 -9.41
C HIS A 272 24.10 -1.56 -8.87
N TRP A 273 24.92 -0.75 -9.53
CA TRP A 273 26.36 -0.64 -9.27
C TRP A 273 26.69 -0.21 -7.84
N MET A 274 25.78 0.52 -7.19
CA MET A 274 25.90 0.96 -5.80
C MET A 274 25.81 -0.18 -4.77
N ASN A 275 25.30 -1.36 -5.16
CA ASN A 275 25.06 -2.46 -4.23
C ASN A 275 26.21 -3.48 -4.23
N PRO A 276 27.07 -3.54 -3.19
CA PRO A 276 28.22 -4.45 -3.14
C PRO A 276 27.83 -5.94 -3.14
N LEU A 277 26.63 -6.28 -2.68
CA LEU A 277 26.16 -7.67 -2.70
C LEU A 277 25.88 -8.14 -4.13
N VAL A 278 25.40 -7.25 -5.01
CA VAL A 278 25.22 -7.58 -6.43
C VAL A 278 26.57 -7.93 -7.07
N TRP A 279 27.63 -7.18 -6.79
CA TRP A 279 29.00 -7.50 -7.23
C TRP A 279 29.44 -8.88 -6.76
N PHE A 280 29.23 -9.19 -5.48
CA PHE A 280 29.55 -10.50 -4.92
C PHE A 280 28.78 -11.63 -5.63
N CYS A 281 27.48 -11.44 -5.85
CA CYS A 281 26.61 -12.42 -6.51
C CYS A 281 27.02 -12.68 -7.95
N MET A 282 27.34 -11.64 -8.73
CA MET A 282 27.81 -11.80 -10.10
C MET A 282 29.13 -12.57 -10.17
N ASN A 283 30.04 -12.35 -9.23
CA ASN A 283 31.29 -13.11 -9.14
C ASN A 283 31.05 -14.60 -8.79
N LYS A 284 30.10 -14.89 -7.89
CA LYS A 284 29.71 -16.27 -7.54
C LYS A 284 28.99 -16.97 -8.68
N MET A 285 28.04 -16.29 -9.33
CA MET A 285 27.32 -16.81 -10.50
C MET A 285 28.29 -17.29 -11.56
N ARG A 286 29.33 -16.49 -11.83
CA ARG A 286 30.32 -16.83 -12.84
C ARG A 286 31.19 -18.03 -12.46
N THR A 287 31.54 -18.17 -11.19
CA THR A 287 32.24 -19.37 -10.69
C THR A 287 31.38 -20.61 -10.92
N ASP A 288 30.10 -20.54 -10.62
CA ASP A 288 29.19 -21.69 -10.77
C ASP A 288 28.82 -21.94 -12.24
N MET A 289 28.85 -20.92 -13.09
CA MET A 289 28.68 -21.02 -14.55
C MET A 289 29.75 -21.91 -15.19
N GLU A 290 31.00 -21.79 -14.77
CA GLU A 290 32.12 -22.58 -15.30
C GLU A 290 32.02 -24.04 -14.82
N LEU A 291 31.62 -24.27 -13.56
CA LEU A 291 31.33 -25.62 -13.03
C LEU A 291 30.16 -26.28 -13.79
N ALA A 292 29.09 -25.53 -14.06
CA ALA A 292 27.97 -26.02 -14.84
C ALA A 292 28.33 -26.27 -16.31
N CYS A 293 29.35 -25.57 -16.84
CA CYS A 293 29.88 -25.79 -18.17
C CYS A 293 30.63 -27.12 -18.25
N ASP A 294 31.58 -27.31 -17.34
CA ASP A 294 32.34 -28.55 -17.21
C ASP A 294 31.41 -29.77 -17.04
N ALA A 295 30.40 -29.66 -16.16
CA ALA A 295 29.42 -30.73 -15.96
C ALA A 295 28.59 -31.03 -17.23
N TYR A 296 28.28 -30.01 -18.03
CA TYR A 296 27.54 -30.20 -19.28
C TYR A 296 28.39 -30.84 -20.37
N VAL A 297 29.68 -30.46 -20.44
CA VAL A 297 30.62 -31.10 -21.36
C VAL A 297 30.69 -32.59 -21.07
N LEU A 298 30.93 -32.98 -19.82
CA LEU A 298 31.02 -34.39 -19.41
C LEU A 298 29.71 -35.17 -19.65
N GLU A 299 28.56 -34.52 -19.52
CA GLU A 299 27.26 -35.13 -19.86
C GLU A 299 27.18 -35.50 -21.36
N VAL A 300 27.76 -34.66 -22.23
CA VAL A 300 27.72 -34.84 -23.69
C VAL A 300 28.82 -35.78 -24.19
N ILE A 301 30.06 -35.61 -23.71
CA ILE A 301 31.21 -36.41 -24.20
C ILE A 301 31.28 -37.80 -23.55
N GLY A 302 30.73 -37.97 -22.35
CA GLY A 302 30.69 -39.24 -21.64
C GLY A 302 31.62 -39.29 -20.41
N GLU A 303 31.31 -40.20 -19.49
CA GLU A 303 32.04 -40.36 -18.22
C GLU A 303 33.46 -40.92 -18.41
N GLU A 304 33.67 -41.72 -19.45
CA GLU A 304 34.97 -42.28 -19.82
C GLU A 304 36.03 -41.19 -20.14
N GLU A 305 35.58 -40.03 -20.62
CA GLU A 305 36.45 -38.89 -20.96
C GLU A 305 36.74 -37.96 -19.77
N THR A 306 36.25 -38.29 -18.56
CA THR A 306 36.35 -37.40 -17.38
C THR A 306 37.79 -37.09 -17.00
N GLU A 307 38.66 -38.10 -16.99
CA GLU A 307 40.07 -37.95 -16.66
C GLU A 307 40.80 -37.14 -17.74
N ALA A 308 40.63 -37.50 -19.01
CA ALA A 308 41.26 -36.82 -20.15
C ALA A 308 40.83 -35.34 -20.24
N TYR A 309 39.54 -35.06 -20.01
CA TYR A 309 39.01 -33.71 -19.90
C TYR A 309 39.62 -32.95 -18.73
N GLY A 310 39.64 -33.54 -17.53
CA GLY A 310 40.23 -32.94 -16.33
C GLY A 310 41.70 -32.58 -16.52
N MET A 311 42.48 -33.49 -17.13
CA MET A 311 43.89 -33.28 -17.46
C MET A 311 44.07 -32.18 -18.50
N THR A 312 43.21 -32.10 -19.52
CA THR A 312 43.21 -31.00 -20.49
C THR A 312 42.97 -29.65 -19.80
N ILE A 313 42.02 -29.58 -18.87
CA ILE A 313 41.75 -28.36 -18.10
C ILE A 313 42.96 -27.98 -17.22
N ILE A 314 43.64 -28.96 -16.59
CA ILE A 314 44.85 -28.71 -15.80
C ILE A 314 46.02 -28.25 -16.67
N SER A 315 46.28 -28.91 -17.80
CA SER A 315 47.36 -28.55 -18.74
C SER A 315 47.15 -27.14 -19.27
N PHE A 316 45.91 -26.84 -19.69
CA PHE A 316 45.50 -25.54 -20.14
C PHE A 316 45.64 -24.46 -19.05
N LEU A 317 45.19 -24.73 -17.82
CA LEU A 317 45.30 -23.78 -16.72
C LEU A 317 46.74 -23.53 -16.26
N LYS A 318 47.61 -24.55 -16.26
CA LYS A 318 49.05 -24.40 -15.97
C LYS A 318 49.71 -23.49 -17.01
N ARG A 319 49.41 -23.69 -18.28
CA ARG A 319 49.99 -22.95 -19.41
C ARG A 319 49.63 -21.46 -19.43
N PHE A 320 48.42 -21.09 -18.96
CA PHE A 320 47.92 -19.71 -19.02
C PHE A 320 47.69 -19.05 -17.63
N SER A 321 48.30 -19.58 -16.56
CA SER A 321 48.14 -19.08 -15.18
C SER A 321 48.73 -17.67 -14.94
N VAL A 322 49.67 -17.25 -15.79
CA VAL A 322 50.35 -15.95 -15.74
C VAL A 322 49.64 -14.96 -16.68
N ASN A 323 48.98 -13.95 -16.10
CA ASN A 323 48.21 -12.90 -16.80
C ASN A 323 47.05 -13.37 -17.70
N ARG A 324 45.94 -13.73 -17.04
CA ARG A 324 44.61 -13.65 -17.65
C ARG A 324 44.23 -12.18 -17.82
N GLU A 325 44.61 -11.58 -18.94
CA GLU A 325 43.77 -10.54 -19.54
C GLU A 325 42.62 -11.26 -20.24
N ARG A 326 41.70 -11.83 -19.45
CA ARG A 326 40.37 -12.08 -20.01
C ARG A 326 39.82 -10.68 -20.27
N PRO A 327 39.38 -10.42 -21.49
CA PRO A 327 38.79 -9.15 -21.78
C PRO A 327 37.42 -9.24 -21.09
N GLN A 328 37.25 -8.54 -19.98
CA GLN A 328 36.02 -8.59 -19.21
C GLN A 328 35.70 -7.22 -18.66
N LEU A 329 34.40 -6.97 -18.62
CA LEU A 329 33.86 -5.66 -18.88
C LEU A 329 34.00 -4.68 -17.73
N LEU A 330 34.19 -5.16 -16.52
CA LEU A 330 34.23 -4.34 -15.31
C LEU A 330 35.14 -5.06 -14.31
N TYR A 331 35.93 -4.26 -13.58
CA TYR A 331 36.95 -4.68 -12.61
C TYR A 331 36.39 -5.66 -11.57
N PHE A 332 36.39 -6.96 -11.89
CA PHE A 332 36.20 -8.03 -10.93
C PHE A 332 37.55 -8.51 -10.45
N SER A 333 37.97 -7.90 -9.34
CA SER A 333 39.12 -8.28 -8.53
C SER A 333 39.21 -9.80 -8.33
N LYS A 334 40.39 -10.34 -8.64
CA LYS A 334 41.06 -11.48 -7.98
C LYS A 334 40.16 -12.36 -7.09
N SER A 335 39.25 -13.14 -7.67
CA SER A 335 38.82 -14.36 -6.98
C SER A 335 40.06 -15.28 -6.90
N SER A 336 40.38 -15.77 -5.71
CA SER A 336 41.47 -16.72 -5.44
C SER A 336 41.50 -17.80 -6.52
N LYS A 337 42.47 -17.70 -7.44
CA LYS A 337 42.63 -18.62 -8.58
C LYS A 337 42.71 -20.08 -8.12
N LYS A 338 43.26 -20.32 -6.92
CA LYS A 338 43.41 -21.66 -6.34
C LYS A 338 42.07 -22.32 -6.03
N GLY A 339 41.18 -21.63 -5.29
CA GLY A 339 39.90 -22.20 -4.86
C GLY A 339 38.92 -22.48 -6.01
N LEU A 340 39.00 -21.73 -7.12
CA LEU A 340 38.19 -22.00 -8.31
C LEU A 340 38.64 -23.29 -9.02
N ILE A 341 39.96 -23.44 -9.22
CA ILE A 341 40.52 -24.60 -9.92
C ILE A 341 40.25 -25.88 -9.12
N GLU A 342 40.50 -25.85 -7.81
CA GLU A 342 40.20 -26.96 -6.91
C GLU A 342 38.74 -27.40 -7.02
N ARG A 343 37.79 -26.45 -7.00
CA ARG A 343 36.37 -26.75 -7.14
C ARG A 343 36.01 -27.36 -8.50
N ARG A 344 36.65 -26.92 -9.59
CA ARG A 344 36.44 -27.49 -10.94
C ARG A 344 36.94 -28.93 -11.01
N ILE A 345 38.18 -29.17 -10.60
CA ILE A 345 38.78 -30.50 -10.64
C ILE A 345 38.03 -31.48 -9.74
N ARG A 346 37.64 -31.05 -8.54
CA ARG A 346 36.82 -31.87 -7.64
C ARG A 346 35.44 -32.21 -8.22
N MET A 347 34.81 -31.26 -8.93
CA MET A 347 33.51 -31.53 -9.57
C MET A 347 33.67 -32.50 -10.73
N ILE A 348 34.70 -32.30 -11.58
CA ILE A 348 35.03 -33.20 -12.70
C ILE A 348 35.31 -34.60 -12.16
N SER A 349 36.16 -34.76 -11.14
CA SER A 349 36.55 -36.07 -10.59
C SER A 349 35.40 -36.85 -9.94
N LEU A 350 34.30 -36.17 -9.58
CA LEU A 350 33.14 -36.77 -8.93
C LEU A 350 31.92 -36.85 -9.88
N PHE A 351 32.09 -36.49 -11.15
CA PHE A 351 31.01 -36.47 -12.13
C PHE A 351 30.53 -37.88 -12.46
N LYS A 352 29.21 -38.02 -12.64
CA LYS A 352 28.57 -39.26 -13.13
C LYS A 352 27.59 -38.93 -14.24
N LYS A 353 27.55 -39.73 -15.31
CA LYS A 353 26.65 -39.48 -16.45
C LYS A 353 25.18 -39.52 -16.01
N GLY A 354 24.38 -38.55 -16.46
CA GLY A 354 22.99 -38.38 -16.06
C GLY A 354 22.80 -37.49 -14.82
N SER A 355 23.87 -37.17 -14.08
CA SER A 355 23.82 -36.23 -12.93
C SER A 355 23.48 -34.79 -13.35
N TYR A 356 23.58 -34.47 -14.64
CA TYR A 356 23.21 -33.18 -15.22
C TYR A 356 21.71 -33.04 -15.53
N LYS A 357 20.97 -34.15 -15.60
CA LYS A 357 19.51 -34.14 -15.80
C LYS A 357 18.85 -33.55 -14.55
N LEU A 358 17.89 -32.64 -14.73
CA LEU A 358 17.09 -32.18 -13.59
C LEU A 358 16.20 -33.33 -13.14
N SER A 359 16.39 -33.80 -11.91
CA SER A 359 15.40 -34.64 -11.24
C SER A 359 14.07 -33.89 -11.16
N THR A 360 12.95 -34.60 -11.28
CA THR A 360 11.59 -34.04 -11.10
C THR A 360 11.48 -33.26 -9.79
N VAL A 361 12.14 -33.74 -8.73
CA VAL A 361 12.22 -33.05 -7.43
C VAL A 361 12.97 -31.72 -7.55
N ALA A 362 14.06 -31.67 -8.30
CA ALA A 362 14.82 -30.43 -8.50
C ALA A 362 14.03 -29.38 -9.32
N VAL A 363 13.24 -29.82 -10.30
CA VAL A 363 12.34 -28.92 -11.04
C VAL A 363 11.25 -28.37 -10.12
N ALA A 364 10.58 -29.24 -9.35
CA ALA A 364 9.54 -28.84 -8.41
C ALA A 364 10.08 -27.86 -7.36
N CYS A 365 11.22 -28.15 -6.74
CA CYS A 365 11.87 -27.23 -5.80
C CYS A 365 12.28 -25.91 -6.48
N GLY A 366 12.77 -25.95 -7.72
CA GLY A 366 13.09 -24.74 -8.49
C GLY A 366 11.87 -23.86 -8.71
N VAL A 367 10.73 -24.45 -9.09
CA VAL A 367 9.45 -23.74 -9.27
C VAL A 367 8.99 -23.13 -7.95
N VAL A 368 9.07 -23.86 -6.84
CA VAL A 368 8.71 -23.35 -5.50
C VAL A 368 9.63 -22.19 -5.11
N ILE A 369 10.95 -22.33 -5.23
CA ILE A 369 11.90 -21.27 -4.90
C ILE A 369 11.63 -20.03 -5.77
N SER A 370 11.38 -20.20 -7.07
CA SER A 370 11.01 -19.10 -7.95
C SER A 370 9.68 -18.47 -7.55
N ALA A 371 8.64 -19.24 -7.23
CA ALA A 371 7.35 -18.70 -6.79
C ALA A 371 7.47 -17.90 -5.47
N VAL A 372 8.31 -18.37 -4.54
CA VAL A 372 8.55 -17.72 -3.26
C VAL A 372 9.42 -16.46 -3.39
N THR A 373 10.37 -16.42 -4.32
CA THR A 373 11.38 -15.32 -4.44
C THR A 373 11.11 -14.31 -5.55
N LEU A 374 10.36 -14.69 -6.59
CA LEU A 374 9.95 -13.84 -7.72
C LEU A 374 8.50 -13.38 -7.59
N THR A 375 7.99 -13.31 -6.37
CA THR A 375 6.72 -12.66 -6.05
C THR A 375 6.99 -11.59 -5.00
N ASN A 376 6.30 -10.45 -5.11
CA ASN A 376 6.29 -9.49 -4.02
C ASN A 376 5.43 -10.03 -2.87
N ALA A 377 5.62 -9.49 -1.67
CA ALA A 377 4.66 -9.76 -0.61
C ALA A 377 3.27 -9.40 -1.16
N SER A 378 2.35 -10.36 -1.20
CA SER A 378 0.95 -9.96 -1.13
C SER A 378 0.87 -9.19 0.17
N GLY A 379 0.39 -7.95 0.13
CA GLY A 379 -0.22 -7.39 1.32
C GLY A 379 -1.22 -8.45 1.76
N SER A 380 -0.88 -9.21 2.79
CA SER A 380 -1.77 -10.24 3.25
C SER A 380 -2.95 -9.46 3.79
N VAL A 381 -4.09 -9.64 3.13
CA VAL A 381 -5.40 -9.42 3.72
C VAL A 381 -5.74 -10.69 4.54
N ALA A 382 -4.74 -11.29 5.16
CA ALA A 382 -4.83 -12.48 5.99
C ALA A 382 -3.67 -12.41 6.98
N ASP A 383 -4.01 -12.08 8.21
CA ASP A 383 -3.14 -11.90 9.37
C ASP A 383 -2.12 -10.77 9.24
N ALA A 384 -2.64 -9.54 9.18
CA ALA A 384 -2.12 -8.57 10.12
C ALA A 384 -2.33 -9.21 11.50
N GLN A 385 -1.26 -9.74 12.10
CA GLN A 385 -1.26 -9.94 13.54
C GLN A 385 -1.60 -8.58 14.15
N ILE A 386 -2.87 -8.47 14.52
CA ILE A 386 -3.29 -8.10 15.86
C ILE A 386 -2.06 -8.21 16.76
N VAL A 387 -1.34 -7.09 16.89
CA VAL A 387 -0.89 -6.67 18.21
C VAL A 387 -2.09 -6.98 19.08
N THR A 388 -1.91 -7.88 20.04
CA THR A 388 -2.87 -8.20 21.08
C THR A 388 -3.29 -6.91 21.76
N GLN A 389 -4.23 -6.19 21.14
CA GLN A 389 -5.27 -5.52 21.85
C GLN A 389 -6.03 -6.64 22.56
N PRO A 390 -6.35 -6.44 23.84
CA PRO A 390 -7.02 -7.46 24.62
C PRO A 390 -8.32 -7.84 23.90
N ASN A 391 -8.53 -9.14 23.65
CA ASN A 391 -9.78 -9.76 23.19
C ASN A 391 -10.81 -8.81 22.54
N ASN A 392 -10.77 -8.63 21.23
CA ASN A 392 -11.91 -8.08 20.50
C ASN A 392 -12.53 -9.18 19.63
N GLU A 393 -13.15 -10.17 20.27
CA GLU A 393 -14.09 -11.12 19.65
C GLU A 393 -15.39 -10.44 19.16
N HIS A 394 -15.46 -9.10 19.11
CA HIS A 394 -16.71 -8.34 19.06
C HIS A 394 -16.84 -7.26 17.96
N VAL A 395 -15.80 -7.01 17.14
CA VAL A 395 -15.85 -5.92 16.13
C VAL A 395 -16.49 -6.42 14.81
N LEU A 396 -17.61 -5.82 14.42
CA LEU A 396 -18.37 -6.11 13.20
C LEU A 396 -17.91 -5.27 12.00
N PHE A 397 -17.65 -3.97 12.19
CA PHE A 397 -17.24 -3.05 11.13
C PHE A 397 -15.97 -2.30 11.51
N ASP A 398 -15.07 -2.12 10.53
CA ASP A 398 -13.78 -1.45 10.76
C ASP A 398 -14.03 0.04 11.09
N PRO A 399 -13.62 0.52 12.27
CA PRO A 399 -13.81 1.90 12.67
C PRO A 399 -13.14 2.95 11.78
N TYR A 400 -12.20 2.56 10.91
CA TYR A 400 -11.37 3.46 10.12
C TYR A 400 -11.81 3.58 8.64
N PHE A 401 -13.06 3.24 8.33
CA PHE A 401 -13.59 3.25 6.96
C PHE A 401 -14.61 4.38 6.75
N TYR A 402 -14.19 5.47 6.10
CA TYR A 402 -15.14 6.41 5.49
C TYR A 402 -14.73 6.75 4.05
N LYS A 403 -15.63 6.52 3.08
CA LYS A 403 -15.60 7.16 1.75
C LYS A 403 -16.99 7.22 1.11
N THR A 404 -17.29 8.30 0.39
CA THR A 404 -18.45 8.46 -0.51
C THR A 404 -18.23 7.68 -1.81
N VAL A 405 -19.31 7.25 -2.46
CA VAL A 405 -19.35 6.21 -3.52
C VAL A 405 -18.54 6.57 -4.80
N ALA A 406 -17.93 7.76 -4.89
CA ALA A 406 -17.38 8.31 -6.13
C ALA A 406 -15.83 8.45 -6.24
N GLN A 407 -15.01 8.10 -5.23
CA GLN A 407 -13.54 8.29 -5.34
C GLN A 407 -12.70 7.13 -4.77
N GLU A 408 -11.51 6.91 -5.36
CA GLU A 408 -10.57 5.80 -5.07
C GLU A 408 -10.08 5.75 -3.61
N GLU A 409 -10.24 4.60 -2.95
CA GLU A 409 -9.70 4.20 -1.63
C GLU A 409 -8.65 5.13 -0.99
N SER A 410 -9.08 5.96 -0.04
CA SER A 410 -8.18 6.60 0.93
C SER A 410 -8.69 6.27 2.33
N ARG A 411 -7.91 5.50 3.10
CA ARG A 411 -8.14 5.31 4.54
C ARG A 411 -7.98 6.67 5.21
N ILE A 412 -9.00 7.17 5.90
CA ILE A 412 -8.83 8.31 6.79
C ILE A 412 -8.48 7.77 8.17
N ASP A 413 -7.42 8.33 8.74
CA ASP A 413 -6.86 7.94 10.03
C ASP A 413 -7.89 8.11 11.16
N GLY A 414 -8.10 7.07 11.95
CA GLY A 414 -8.14 7.19 13.41
C GLY A 414 -9.45 7.53 14.15
N ILE A 415 -10.52 8.01 13.51
CA ILE A 415 -11.64 8.64 14.25
C ILE A 415 -12.82 7.68 14.42
N THR A 416 -13.25 7.45 15.66
CA THR A 416 -14.53 6.78 15.96
C THR A 416 -15.44 7.71 16.75
N SER A 417 -16.74 7.64 16.50
CA SER A 417 -17.72 8.35 17.31
C SER A 417 -18.53 7.37 18.18
N SER A 418 -19.01 7.86 19.31
CA SER A 418 -19.96 7.17 20.17
C SER A 418 -21.01 8.17 20.63
N ASN A 419 -22.27 7.77 20.54
CA ASN A 419 -23.38 8.53 21.10
C ASN A 419 -23.66 8.14 22.57
N ARG A 420 -22.82 7.31 23.18
CA ARG A 420 -22.93 6.81 24.56
C ARG A 420 -21.59 6.89 25.28
N LEU A 421 -21.59 7.47 26.48
CA LEU A 421 -20.40 7.63 27.32
C LEU A 421 -19.76 6.29 27.72
N GLN A 422 -20.58 5.31 28.10
CA GLN A 422 -20.07 3.98 28.49
C GLN A 422 -19.26 3.31 27.37
N LYS A 423 -19.74 3.38 26.13
CA LYS A 423 -19.04 2.86 24.95
C LYS A 423 -17.77 3.65 24.64
N ALA A 424 -17.78 4.95 24.92
CA ALA A 424 -16.60 5.78 24.73
C ALA A 424 -15.46 5.42 25.70
N GLU A 425 -15.75 5.20 26.99
CA GLU A 425 -14.76 4.71 27.96
C GLU A 425 -14.20 3.34 27.55
N GLN A 426 -15.07 2.41 27.12
CA GLN A 426 -14.65 1.09 26.65
C GLN A 426 -13.69 1.17 25.45
N ARG A 427 -14.00 2.01 24.46
CA ARG A 427 -13.19 2.14 23.22
C ARG A 427 -11.89 2.90 23.45
N ALA A 428 -11.94 3.95 24.26
CA ALA A 428 -10.74 4.69 24.62
C ALA A 428 -9.76 3.84 25.42
N GLY A 429 -10.23 2.88 26.23
CA GLY A 429 -9.34 2.00 27.00
C GLY A 429 -8.65 2.70 28.16
N PHE A 430 -9.12 3.88 28.55
CA PHE A 430 -8.82 4.53 29.82
C PHE A 430 -10.07 5.27 30.31
N ARG A 431 -10.17 5.44 31.63
CA ARG A 431 -11.28 6.18 32.24
C ARG A 431 -10.95 7.66 32.28
N PHE A 432 -11.96 8.50 32.18
CA PHE A 432 -11.83 9.96 32.22
C PHE A 432 -13.01 10.56 32.97
N LYS A 433 -12.85 11.77 33.51
CA LYS A 433 -13.90 12.51 34.23
C LYS A 433 -14.74 13.30 33.23
N VAL A 434 -16.03 13.40 33.50
CA VAL A 434 -17.00 14.25 32.78
C VAL A 434 -17.75 15.13 33.78
N PRO A 435 -18.26 16.31 33.36
CA PRO A 435 -18.97 17.18 34.28
C PRO A 435 -20.32 16.59 34.68
N GLU A 436 -20.62 16.62 35.98
CA GLU A 436 -21.97 16.32 36.47
C GLU A 436 -22.93 17.48 36.22
N TYR A 437 -22.43 18.72 36.26
CA TYR A 437 -23.20 19.92 35.96
C TYR A 437 -23.11 20.26 34.47
N ILE A 438 -24.22 20.12 33.74
CA ILE A 438 -24.38 20.62 32.38
C ILE A 438 -25.07 21.98 32.46
N PRO A 439 -24.49 23.05 31.89
CA PRO A 439 -25.11 24.37 31.88
C PRO A 439 -26.50 24.40 31.24
N GLU A 440 -27.34 25.34 31.69
CA GLU A 440 -28.66 25.54 31.10
C GLU A 440 -28.54 25.91 29.60
N GLY A 441 -29.31 25.22 28.75
CA GLY A 441 -29.26 25.37 27.30
C GLY A 441 -28.17 24.55 26.59
N ASN A 442 -27.31 23.84 27.33
CA ASN A 442 -26.36 22.87 26.78
C ASN A 442 -26.92 21.45 26.88
N GLU A 443 -26.70 20.63 25.83
CA GLU A 443 -27.05 19.22 25.79
C GLU A 443 -25.87 18.42 25.21
N PHE A 444 -25.81 17.13 25.53
CA PHE A 444 -24.75 16.26 25.05
C PHE A 444 -24.96 15.93 23.56
N SER A 445 -23.96 16.22 22.71
CA SER A 445 -24.01 15.88 21.28
C SER A 445 -23.49 14.47 21.00
N ASP A 446 -22.20 14.23 21.20
CA ASP A 446 -21.51 13.00 20.83
C ASP A 446 -20.10 12.95 21.46
N ILE A 447 -19.43 11.79 21.36
CA ILE A 447 -18.03 11.64 21.78
C ILE A 447 -17.23 11.19 20.57
N SER A 448 -16.15 11.90 20.29
CA SER A 448 -15.23 11.59 19.19
C SER A 448 -13.89 11.11 19.75
N ILE A 449 -13.50 9.89 19.42
CA ILE A 449 -12.28 9.26 19.88
C ILE A 449 -11.28 9.28 18.73
N TRP A 450 -10.14 9.93 18.96
CA TRP A 450 -9.08 10.12 17.97
C TRP A 450 -7.93 9.16 18.30
N THR A 451 -7.72 8.18 17.43
CA THR A 451 -6.63 7.21 17.58
C THR A 451 -5.55 7.54 16.56
N ASN A 452 -4.37 7.99 17.01
CA ASN A 452 -3.24 8.22 16.10
C ASN A 452 -2.58 6.86 15.75
N PRO A 453 -2.71 6.33 14.52
CA PRO A 453 -2.23 4.99 14.20
C PRO A 453 -0.70 4.88 14.18
N LYS A 454 0.01 6.01 14.11
CA LYS A 454 1.49 6.03 14.04
C LYS A 454 2.16 5.54 15.33
N GLU A 455 1.47 5.57 16.47
CA GLU A 455 2.00 5.04 17.74
C GLU A 455 1.58 3.59 18.05
N LEU A 456 0.51 3.10 17.42
CA LEU A 456 0.05 1.70 17.57
C LEU A 456 1.02 0.67 16.97
N LEU A 457 1.91 1.12 16.10
CA LEU A 457 2.92 0.30 15.42
C LEU A 457 4.36 0.62 15.87
N SER A 458 4.54 1.53 16.83
CA SER A 458 5.86 1.91 17.35
C SER A 458 6.05 1.47 18.80
N ALA A 459 6.03 0.16 19.06
CA ALA A 459 6.80 -0.37 20.17
C ALA A 459 7.05 -1.88 20.00
N GLN A 460 8.31 -2.20 19.69
CA GLN A 460 8.92 -3.46 20.08
C GLN A 460 8.72 -3.69 21.58
N GLY A 461 7.78 -4.54 21.97
CA GLY A 461 7.78 -5.26 23.27
C GLY A 461 7.84 -4.47 24.59
N GLN A 462 7.92 -3.15 24.57
CA GLN A 462 7.81 -2.28 25.74
C GLN A 462 6.50 -1.52 25.64
N LYS A 463 5.66 -1.67 26.67
CA LYS A 463 4.45 -0.87 26.86
C LYS A 463 4.84 0.61 26.97
N SER A 464 4.84 1.32 25.84
CA SER A 464 4.71 2.77 25.83
C SER A 464 3.22 3.08 26.06
N PRO A 465 2.86 4.03 26.94
CA PRO A 465 1.46 4.39 27.13
C PRO A 465 0.91 4.88 25.79
N THR A 466 -0.18 4.25 25.35
CA THR A 466 -0.92 4.65 24.16
C THR A 466 -1.40 6.09 24.32
N ASN A 467 -0.86 7.06 23.58
CA ASN A 467 -1.51 8.37 23.50
C ASN A 467 -2.74 8.24 22.61
N LYS A 468 -3.84 7.80 23.24
CA LYS A 468 -5.18 7.94 22.69
C LYS A 468 -5.70 9.31 23.12
N ASP A 469 -6.00 10.15 22.15
CA ASP A 469 -6.67 11.43 22.37
C ASP A 469 -8.19 11.17 22.34
N ILE A 470 -8.89 11.39 23.45
CA ILE A 470 -10.35 11.42 23.44
C ILE A 470 -10.76 12.89 23.37
N ASN A 471 -11.51 13.28 22.34
CA ASN A 471 -12.22 14.54 22.35
C ASN A 471 -13.68 14.25 22.71
N ILE A 472 -14.06 14.55 23.95
CA ILE A 472 -15.45 14.49 24.42
C ILE A 472 -16.11 15.80 23.99
N VAL A 473 -16.50 15.89 22.72
CA VAL A 473 -17.08 17.12 22.20
C VAL A 473 -18.48 17.31 22.80
N GLU A 474 -18.61 18.13 23.83
CA GLU A 474 -19.89 18.46 24.44
C GLU A 474 -20.54 19.67 23.73
N VAL A 475 -20.98 19.52 22.48
CA VAL A 475 -21.62 20.65 21.78
C VAL A 475 -23.01 20.91 22.35
N GLY A 476 -23.08 21.82 23.33
CA GLY A 476 -24.34 22.46 23.68
C GLY A 476 -24.91 23.22 22.49
N TYR A 477 -26.09 22.81 22.01
CA TYR A 477 -26.77 23.49 20.93
C TYR A 477 -27.90 24.37 21.48
N ASN A 478 -27.66 25.67 21.61
CA ASN A 478 -28.68 26.72 21.66
C ASN A 478 -28.15 28.12 21.23
N GLY A 479 -27.13 28.19 20.37
CA GLY A 479 -26.62 29.47 19.85
C GLY A 479 -25.82 30.34 20.85
N GLU A 480 -25.77 29.97 22.12
CA GLU A 480 -25.01 30.63 23.18
C GLU A 480 -23.77 29.82 23.60
N GLY A 481 -22.77 29.81 22.72
CA GLY A 481 -21.41 29.37 23.05
C GLY A 481 -21.09 27.91 22.74
N VAL A 482 -19.80 27.66 22.52
CA VAL A 482 -19.20 26.32 22.35
C VAL A 482 -18.71 25.83 23.71
N LEU A 483 -18.84 24.53 24.03
CA LEU A 483 -18.31 23.90 25.25
C LEU A 483 -17.65 22.55 24.90
N ASP A 484 -16.41 22.54 24.44
CA ASP A 484 -15.74 21.29 24.06
C ASP A 484 -14.84 20.81 25.19
N LEU A 485 -14.96 19.56 25.63
CA LEU A 485 -14.06 18.95 26.62
C LEU A 485 -13.20 17.88 25.94
N SER A 486 -11.89 17.91 26.12
CA SER A 486 -11.02 16.81 25.68
C SER A 486 -10.26 16.22 26.85
N ALA A 487 -9.96 14.93 26.73
CA ALA A 487 -9.24 14.14 27.70
C ALA A 487 -8.21 13.26 26.96
N THR A 488 -6.92 13.52 27.22
CA THR A 488 -5.81 12.78 26.62
C THR A 488 -5.04 12.05 27.70
N ASN A 489 -4.87 10.74 27.54
CA ASN A 489 -3.96 9.97 28.38
C ASN A 489 -2.51 10.17 27.92
N GLY A 490 -1.62 10.67 28.79
CA GLY A 490 -0.20 10.83 28.45
C GLY A 490 0.12 11.99 27.49
N GLY A 491 -0.71 13.04 27.49
CA GLY A 491 -0.59 14.18 26.56
C GLY A 491 0.79 14.85 26.51
N LEU A 492 1.05 15.57 25.41
CA LEU A 492 2.34 16.24 25.11
C LEU A 492 2.73 17.36 26.12
N GLY A 493 1.88 17.61 27.13
CA GLY A 493 2.03 18.64 28.13
C GLY A 493 1.35 19.94 27.75
N ILE A 494 0.97 20.71 28.77
CA ILE A 494 0.23 21.98 28.66
C ILE A 494 0.94 22.97 27.72
N GLU A 495 2.29 23.02 27.75
CA GLU A 495 3.07 23.94 26.92
C GLU A 495 3.00 23.61 25.44
N SER A 496 2.98 22.32 25.08
CA SER A 496 2.85 21.90 23.68
C SER A 496 1.47 22.28 23.12
N VAL A 497 0.41 22.14 23.93
CA VAL A 497 -0.94 22.58 23.57
C VAL A 497 -1.00 24.10 23.41
N TYR A 498 -0.37 24.84 24.32
CA TYR A 498 -0.29 26.30 24.23
C TYR A 498 0.38 26.78 22.93
N GLU A 499 1.53 26.21 22.54
CA GLU A 499 2.21 26.60 21.30
C GLU A 499 1.35 26.28 20.06
N LYS A 500 0.62 25.15 20.04
CA LYS A 500 -0.35 24.86 18.96
C LYS A 500 -1.48 25.88 18.88
N ILE A 501 -2.01 26.32 20.01
CA ILE A 501 -3.07 27.36 20.06
C ILE A 501 -2.50 28.70 19.57
N LYS A 502 -1.28 29.04 19.98
CA LYS A 502 -0.58 30.28 19.58
C LYS A 502 -0.21 30.32 18.09
N GLU A 503 0.12 29.19 17.48
CA GLU A 503 0.30 29.10 16.03
C GLU A 503 -1.02 29.34 15.26
N LYS A 504 -2.16 28.90 15.84
CA LYS A 504 -3.48 28.98 15.21
C LYS A 504 -4.15 30.35 15.36
N TYR A 505 -3.85 31.09 16.43
CA TYR A 505 -4.53 32.36 16.74
C TYR A 505 -3.56 33.52 16.99
N SER A 506 -3.89 34.70 16.48
CA SER A 506 -2.98 35.85 16.46
C SER A 506 -2.88 36.63 17.78
N ARG A 507 -3.91 36.57 18.63
CA ARG A 507 -3.97 37.24 19.95
C ARG A 507 -4.30 36.20 21.01
N VAL A 508 -3.27 35.84 21.78
CA VAL A 508 -3.33 34.79 22.79
C VAL A 508 -2.73 35.31 24.09
N GLU A 509 -3.50 35.25 25.16
CA GLU A 509 -3.07 35.60 26.52
C GLU A 509 -3.07 34.33 27.37
N LYS A 510 -1.99 34.10 28.13
CA LYS A 510 -1.83 32.94 29.02
C LYS A 510 -1.81 33.42 30.46
N GLU A 511 -2.62 32.81 31.31
CA GLU A 511 -2.65 33.05 32.75
C GLU A 511 -2.73 31.73 33.51
N ASN A 512 -2.04 31.66 34.65
CA ASN A 512 -2.17 30.52 35.57
C ASN A 512 -3.26 30.85 36.58
N ILE A 513 -4.19 29.91 36.75
CA ILE A 513 -5.33 30.05 37.64
C ILE A 513 -5.47 28.81 38.52
N PHE A 514 -6.15 28.98 39.65
CA PHE A 514 -6.42 27.90 40.58
C PHE A 514 -7.93 27.74 40.75
N ILE A 515 -8.46 26.59 40.32
CA ILE A 515 -9.89 26.27 40.37
C ILE A 515 -10.06 24.92 41.07
N GLY A 516 -10.87 24.88 42.14
CA GLY A 516 -11.28 23.62 42.76
C GLY A 516 -10.14 22.76 43.34
N GLY A 517 -8.99 23.35 43.67
CA GLY A 517 -7.82 22.60 44.14
C GLY A 517 -6.81 22.24 43.03
N LEU A 518 -7.12 22.53 41.77
CA LEU A 518 -6.29 22.22 40.61
C LEU A 518 -5.57 23.48 40.11
N GLU A 519 -4.27 23.34 39.84
CA GLU A 519 -3.48 24.34 39.12
C GLU A 519 -3.75 24.17 37.62
N MET A 520 -4.17 25.25 36.96
CA MET A 520 -4.61 25.22 35.58
C MET A 520 -4.00 26.38 34.79
N THR A 521 -3.82 26.17 33.49
CA THR A 521 -3.46 27.24 32.56
C THR A 521 -4.69 27.65 31.77
N LYS A 522 -5.10 28.90 31.92
CA LYS A 522 -6.14 29.51 31.10
C LYS A 522 -5.50 30.29 29.96
N ILE A 523 -6.01 30.03 28.76
CA ILE A 523 -5.60 30.70 27.54
C ILE A 523 -6.80 31.45 26.99
N THR A 524 -6.67 32.77 26.85
CA THR A 524 -7.69 33.63 26.26
C THR A 524 -7.28 33.96 24.83
N VAL A 525 -8.16 33.65 23.89
CA VAL A 525 -7.98 33.92 22.46
C VAL A 525 -8.99 34.97 22.02
N SER A 526 -8.52 36.00 21.32
CA SER A 526 -9.36 37.04 20.72
C SER A 526 -9.26 36.96 19.19
N PRO A 527 -10.25 36.35 18.50
CA PRO A 527 -10.28 36.33 17.04
C PRO A 527 -10.40 37.74 16.46
N LEU A 528 -9.74 38.04 15.35
CA LEU A 528 -9.73 39.39 14.74
C LEU A 528 -11.11 39.85 14.20
N ASP A 529 -12.05 38.92 14.01
CA ASP A 529 -13.30 39.13 13.23
C ASP A 529 -14.59 38.84 14.03
N LYS A 530 -14.50 38.62 15.35
CA LYS A 530 -15.67 38.32 16.21
C LYS A 530 -15.56 39.01 17.58
N ASP A 531 -16.64 39.61 18.04
CA ASP A 531 -16.78 40.17 19.41
C ASP A 531 -16.76 39.11 20.54
N ARG A 532 -16.61 37.81 20.20
CA ARG A 532 -16.64 36.71 21.17
C ARG A 532 -15.23 36.17 21.42
N LYS A 533 -14.74 36.36 22.65
CA LYS A 533 -13.51 35.72 23.15
C LYS A 533 -13.73 34.21 23.30
N LEU A 534 -12.68 33.45 23.02
CA LEU A 534 -12.62 32.00 23.21
C LEU A 534 -11.63 31.72 24.35
N TYR A 535 -12.01 30.82 25.25
CA TYR A 535 -11.23 30.47 26.43
C TYR A 535 -10.88 28.99 26.40
N PHE A 536 -9.62 28.66 26.67
CA PHE A 536 -9.16 27.30 26.89
C PHE A 536 -8.69 27.17 28.32
N TYR A 537 -9.09 26.11 28.99
CA TYR A 537 -8.70 25.76 30.34
C TYR A 537 -7.98 24.43 30.28
N LEU A 538 -6.68 24.43 30.59
CA LEU A 538 -5.80 23.27 30.46
C LEU A 538 -5.33 22.81 31.84
N TRP A 539 -5.42 21.52 32.13
CA TRP A 539 -4.88 20.95 33.36
C TRP A 539 -4.52 19.47 33.19
N ILE A 540 -3.75 18.95 34.13
CA ILE A 540 -3.42 17.53 34.23
C ILE A 540 -3.92 17.04 35.59
N ASP A 541 -4.70 15.98 35.59
CA ASP A 541 -5.26 15.37 36.81
C ASP A 541 -4.28 14.36 37.43
N THR A 542 -4.60 13.86 38.63
CA THR A 542 -3.75 12.92 39.40
C THR A 542 -3.44 11.62 38.66
N ASP A 543 -4.31 11.22 37.74
CA ASP A 543 -4.16 10.02 36.92
C ASP A 543 -3.36 10.27 35.62
N ASN A 544 -2.67 11.41 35.52
CA ASN A 544 -1.88 11.84 34.34
C ASN A 544 -2.71 11.99 33.05
N ILE A 545 -3.99 12.33 33.21
CA ILE A 545 -4.91 12.66 32.13
C ILE A 545 -4.87 14.17 31.92
N GLN A 546 -4.53 14.60 30.71
CA GLN A 546 -4.55 15.99 30.30
C GLN A 546 -5.94 16.34 29.82
N TYR A 547 -6.56 17.35 30.43
CA TYR A 547 -7.85 17.88 30.02
C TYR A 547 -7.69 19.24 29.36
N GLU A 548 -8.49 19.48 28.33
CA GLU A 548 -8.66 20.77 27.70
C GLU A 548 -10.16 21.08 27.61
N LEU A 549 -10.59 22.12 28.32
CA LEU A 549 -11.95 22.64 28.24
C LEU A 549 -11.95 23.94 27.42
N ARG A 550 -12.61 23.90 26.28
CA ARG A 550 -12.76 25.04 25.37
C ARG A 550 -14.16 25.62 25.51
N THR A 551 -14.25 26.92 25.76
CA THR A 551 -15.54 27.59 25.92
C THR A 551 -15.61 28.99 25.33
N SER A 552 -16.79 29.44 24.90
CA SER A 552 -17.06 30.83 24.53
C SER A 552 -18.36 31.33 25.17
N GLY A 553 -18.37 32.58 25.64
CA GLY A 553 -19.57 33.21 26.19
C GLY A 553 -19.98 32.80 27.61
N LYS A 554 -19.29 31.83 28.23
CA LYS A 554 -19.57 31.36 29.61
C LYS A 554 -18.87 32.21 30.67
N SER A 555 -19.54 32.43 31.80
CA SER A 555 -18.97 33.19 32.93
C SER A 555 -17.87 32.38 33.65
N GLN A 556 -16.93 33.05 34.34
CA GLN A 556 -15.91 32.34 35.12
C GLN A 556 -16.52 31.46 36.23
N ASP A 557 -17.62 31.89 36.85
CA ASP A 557 -18.31 31.12 37.88
C ASP A 557 -18.97 29.85 37.31
N GLU A 558 -19.51 29.93 36.10
CA GLU A 558 -20.10 28.79 35.39
C GLU A 558 -19.03 27.78 34.99
N VAL A 559 -17.89 28.24 34.45
CA VAL A 559 -16.74 27.37 34.17
C VAL A 559 -16.20 26.71 35.44
N LYS A 560 -16.13 27.47 36.55
CA LYS A 560 -15.76 26.93 37.86
C LYS A 560 -16.71 25.82 38.30
N LYS A 561 -18.03 26.01 38.17
CA LYS A 561 -19.03 24.96 38.47
C LYS A 561 -18.79 23.69 37.64
N ILE A 562 -18.61 23.84 36.32
CA ILE A 562 -18.33 22.72 35.40
C ILE A 562 -17.12 21.93 35.88
N ILE A 563 -15.97 22.59 36.05
CA ILE A 563 -14.70 21.94 36.46
C ILE A 563 -14.83 21.28 37.84
N THR A 564 -15.44 21.95 38.82
CA THR A 564 -15.61 21.37 40.17
C THR A 564 -16.60 20.21 40.23
N SER A 565 -17.48 20.08 39.23
CA SER A 565 -18.45 18.98 39.13
C SER A 565 -17.91 17.75 38.40
N MET A 566 -16.67 17.79 37.92
CA MET A 566 -16.11 16.69 37.14
C MET A 566 -15.83 15.46 38.02
N LYS A 567 -16.44 14.34 37.65
CA LYS A 567 -16.25 13.05 38.32
C LYS A 567 -16.16 11.92 37.30
N TYR A 568 -15.65 10.78 37.76
CA TYR A 568 -15.67 9.57 36.95
C TYR A 568 -17.11 9.11 36.70
N PRO A 569 -17.43 8.63 35.48
CA PRO A 569 -18.78 8.18 35.15
C PRO A 569 -19.29 7.10 36.12
N ASP A 570 -20.52 7.29 36.56
CA ASP A 570 -21.35 6.34 37.31
C ASP A 570 -22.62 6.04 36.49
N ASN A 571 -23.50 5.17 37.01
CA ASN A 571 -24.75 4.82 36.30
C ASN A 571 -25.60 6.05 35.97
N THR A 572 -25.62 7.07 36.82
CA THR A 572 -26.40 8.29 36.59
C THR A 572 -25.81 9.13 35.46
N LEU A 573 -24.49 9.21 35.35
CA LEU A 573 -23.82 9.88 34.24
C LEU A 573 -23.91 9.08 32.94
N TYR A 574 -23.88 7.74 33.00
CA TYR A 574 -24.09 6.91 31.80
C TYR A 574 -25.48 7.08 31.19
N GLU A 575 -26.52 7.29 31.99
CA GLU A 575 -27.87 7.59 31.50
C GLU A 575 -27.98 9.01 30.95
N ARG A 576 -27.25 9.96 31.54
CA ARG A 576 -27.25 11.37 31.12
C ARG A 576 -26.53 11.61 29.79
N TYR A 577 -25.38 10.99 29.59
CA TYR A 577 -24.55 11.17 28.40
C TYR A 577 -24.88 10.14 27.31
N VAL A 578 -26.12 10.21 26.83
CA VAL A 578 -26.64 9.42 25.70
C VAL A 578 -27.39 10.35 24.75
N ASN A 579 -27.08 10.27 23.46
CA ASN A 579 -27.80 10.98 22.42
C ASN A 579 -28.34 10.02 21.35
N ASN A 580 -29.61 9.64 21.48
CA ASN A 580 -30.29 8.80 20.48
C ASN A 580 -30.87 9.59 19.30
N ASP A 581 -30.78 10.92 19.38
CA ASP A 581 -31.22 11.85 18.35
C ASP A 581 -30.11 12.33 17.43
N ASN A 582 -28.90 11.78 17.61
CA ASN A 582 -27.78 12.04 16.74
C ASN A 582 -28.12 11.68 15.29
N LEU A 583 -27.65 12.51 14.36
CA LEU A 583 -27.95 12.37 12.94
C LEU A 583 -27.38 11.07 12.38
N ILE A 584 -26.18 10.67 12.79
CA ILE A 584 -25.53 9.43 12.34
C ILE A 584 -24.99 8.70 13.56
N ILE A 585 -25.38 7.44 13.71
CA ILE A 585 -24.92 6.51 14.73
C ILE A 585 -24.24 5.34 14.01
N SER A 586 -22.91 5.32 14.04
CA SER A 586 -22.12 4.25 13.43
C SER A 586 -22.25 2.94 14.20
N ILE A 587 -22.29 1.81 13.49
CA ILE A 587 -22.35 0.48 14.07
C ILE A 587 -20.96 -0.14 13.93
N TYR A 588 -20.30 -0.43 15.06
CA TYR A 588 -18.97 -1.03 15.05
C TYR A 588 -18.94 -2.45 15.62
N ASP A 589 -19.82 -2.76 16.58
CA ASP A 589 -19.86 -4.04 17.28
C ASP A 589 -21.28 -4.60 17.43
N LYS A 590 -21.41 -5.81 18.00
CA LYS A 590 -22.72 -6.47 18.19
C LYS A 590 -23.66 -5.67 19.08
N ASP A 591 -23.16 -4.96 20.09
CA ASP A 591 -24.01 -4.19 20.99
C ASP A 591 -24.54 -2.94 20.30
N ASP A 592 -23.75 -2.30 19.43
CA ASP A 592 -24.23 -1.22 18.58
C ASP A 592 -25.30 -1.71 17.61
N LEU A 593 -25.16 -2.92 17.05
CA LEU A 593 -26.17 -3.51 16.18
C LEU A 593 -27.48 -3.80 16.94
N LEU A 594 -27.38 -4.32 18.17
CA LEU A 594 -28.54 -4.54 19.04
C LEU A 594 -29.24 -3.22 19.39
N GLU A 595 -28.48 -2.16 19.66
CA GLU A 595 -29.04 -0.84 19.92
C GLU A 595 -29.67 -0.23 18.66
N ALA A 596 -29.01 -0.37 17.52
CA ALA A 596 -29.54 0.03 16.22
C ALA A 596 -30.88 -0.66 15.92
N ILE A 597 -31.04 -1.95 16.25
CA ILE A 597 -32.30 -2.68 16.07
C ILE A 597 -33.43 -2.05 16.90
N LYS A 598 -33.15 -1.61 18.12
CA LYS A 598 -34.15 -0.90 18.95
C LYS A 598 -34.56 0.42 18.30
N LEU A 599 -33.60 1.20 17.80
CA LEU A 599 -33.85 2.49 17.15
C LEU A 599 -34.55 2.37 15.79
N LEU A 600 -34.28 1.31 15.04
CA LEU A 600 -34.87 1.07 13.72
C LEU A 600 -36.29 0.51 13.80
N GLU A 601 -36.64 -0.15 14.91
CA GLU A 601 -37.89 -0.91 15.08
C GLU A 601 -38.11 -2.03 14.05
N PHE A 602 -37.05 -2.55 13.45
CA PHE A 602 -37.05 -3.74 12.60
C PHE A 602 -35.71 -4.46 12.66
N THR A 603 -35.71 -5.76 12.36
CA THR A 603 -34.47 -6.54 12.25
C THR A 603 -33.87 -6.35 10.86
N PRO A 604 -32.62 -5.86 10.75
CA PRO A 604 -32.03 -5.57 9.46
C PRO A 604 -31.67 -6.85 8.69
N LYS A 605 -31.58 -6.73 7.37
CA LYS A 605 -31.25 -7.82 6.44
C LYS A 605 -30.02 -7.47 5.62
N PHE A 606 -28.86 -8.01 5.96
CA PHE A 606 -27.61 -7.84 5.19
C PHE A 606 -26.59 -8.92 5.53
N PRO A 607 -25.75 -9.36 4.58
CA PRO A 607 -24.63 -10.24 4.87
C PRO A 607 -23.32 -9.46 5.05
N MET A 608 -22.38 -10.01 5.81
CA MET A 608 -21.01 -9.46 5.91
C MET A 608 -20.22 -9.66 4.62
N THR A 609 -20.46 -10.76 3.91
CA THR A 609 -19.90 -11.06 2.60
C THR A 609 -21.03 -11.42 1.64
N LEU A 610 -21.08 -10.78 0.47
CA LEU A 610 -22.10 -10.99 -0.54
C LEU A 610 -21.45 -11.57 -1.79
N SER A 611 -21.89 -12.77 -2.18
CA SER A 611 -21.44 -13.49 -3.40
C SER A 611 -19.93 -13.71 -3.52
N ASN A 612 -19.16 -13.64 -2.42
CA ASN A 612 -17.68 -13.66 -2.38
C ASN A 612 -16.98 -12.58 -3.22
N GLU A 613 -17.73 -11.57 -3.67
CA GLU A 613 -17.23 -10.46 -4.48
C GLU A 613 -17.29 -9.13 -3.72
N TRP A 614 -18.21 -9.04 -2.75
CA TRP A 614 -18.45 -7.83 -1.98
C TRP A 614 -18.36 -8.11 -0.49
N VAL A 615 -17.86 -7.13 0.25
CA VAL A 615 -17.77 -7.17 1.71
C VAL A 615 -18.40 -5.91 2.28
N ALA A 616 -19.21 -6.06 3.32
CA ALA A 616 -19.76 -4.94 4.06
C ALA A 616 -18.61 -4.24 4.80
N LYS A 617 -18.39 -2.96 4.51
CA LYS A 617 -17.27 -2.17 5.05
C LYS A 617 -17.70 -1.25 6.18
N GLU A 618 -18.94 -0.77 6.12
CA GLU A 618 -19.46 0.27 7.01
C GLU A 618 -20.96 0.03 7.21
N ALA A 619 -21.45 0.28 8.42
CA ALA A 619 -22.87 0.34 8.72
C ALA A 619 -23.16 1.48 9.71
N TYR A 620 -24.30 2.14 9.53
CA TYR A 620 -24.74 3.24 10.38
C TYR A 620 -26.26 3.36 10.39
N VAL A 621 -26.83 3.84 11.49
CA VAL A 621 -28.21 4.32 11.58
C VAL A 621 -28.21 5.83 11.44
N THR A 622 -29.13 6.38 10.67
CA THR A 622 -29.29 7.83 10.54
C THR A 622 -30.75 8.22 10.63
N LYS A 623 -31.04 9.43 11.15
CA LYS A 623 -32.37 10.04 10.98
C LYS A 623 -32.65 10.20 9.48
N LYS A 624 -33.94 10.24 9.11
CA LYS A 624 -34.38 10.46 7.72
C LYS A 624 -33.99 11.87 7.27
N ILE A 625 -32.72 12.04 6.89
CA ILE A 625 -32.23 13.15 6.08
C ILE A 625 -32.13 12.74 4.62
N ASN A 626 -31.87 11.45 4.32
CA ASN A 626 -32.41 10.90 3.08
C ASN A 626 -32.58 9.38 2.97
N PHE A 627 -33.77 9.01 2.47
CA PHE A 627 -33.96 8.09 1.37
C PHE A 627 -35.17 8.40 0.45
N SER A 628 -35.31 9.60 -0.14
CA SER A 628 -35.99 10.91 0.10
C SER A 628 -36.06 11.64 1.46
N TYR A 629 -36.57 12.88 1.41
CA TYR A 629 -36.72 13.87 2.50
C TYR A 629 -38.02 13.67 3.31
N PRO A 630 -38.10 14.16 4.57
CA PRO A 630 -39.33 14.11 5.35
C PRO A 630 -40.34 15.13 4.82
N GLU A 631 -41.59 14.71 4.59
CA GLU A 631 -42.67 15.62 4.17
C GLU A 631 -43.31 16.36 5.36
N ASN A 632 -43.16 15.82 6.56
CA ASN A 632 -43.77 16.32 7.78
C ASN A 632 -42.90 15.95 9.00
N LYS A 633 -43.18 16.59 10.14
CA LYS A 633 -42.44 16.36 11.40
C LYS A 633 -42.49 14.92 11.92
N ALA A 634 -43.53 14.15 11.60
CA ALA A 634 -43.61 12.76 12.05
C ALA A 634 -42.64 11.85 11.28
N GLU A 635 -42.33 12.20 10.03
CA GLU A 635 -41.34 11.46 9.22
C GLU A 635 -39.89 11.78 9.58
N GLU A 636 -39.61 12.91 10.22
CA GLU A 636 -38.27 13.27 10.72
C GLU A 636 -37.75 12.26 11.75
N GLU A 637 -38.66 11.52 12.41
CA GLU A 637 -38.30 10.48 13.37
C GLU A 637 -37.94 9.14 12.73
N TYR A 638 -38.20 8.93 11.44
CA TYR A 638 -37.87 7.67 10.79
C TYR A 638 -36.35 7.46 10.77
N ARG A 639 -35.94 6.22 11.04
CA ARG A 639 -34.53 5.82 11.05
C ARG A 639 -34.23 4.97 9.81
N VAL A 640 -33.08 5.26 9.20
CA VAL A 640 -32.55 4.57 8.02
C VAL A 640 -31.30 3.82 8.43
N LEU A 641 -31.26 2.52 8.14
CA LEU A 641 -30.02 1.75 8.21
C LEU A 641 -29.29 1.87 6.88
N GLY A 642 -28.07 2.39 6.88
CA GLY A 642 -27.18 2.43 5.74
C GLY A 642 -26.02 1.46 5.89
N ILE A 643 -25.66 0.79 4.79
CA ILE A 643 -24.54 -0.14 4.70
C ILE A 643 -23.78 0.16 3.41
N LYS A 644 -22.45 0.15 3.47
CA LYS A 644 -21.61 0.28 2.27
C LYS A 644 -20.89 -1.03 2.01
N PHE A 645 -21.01 -1.52 0.78
CA PHE A 645 -20.27 -2.67 0.28
C PHE A 645 -19.08 -2.22 -0.56
N GLY A 646 -17.92 -2.81 -0.31
CA GLY A 646 -16.72 -2.65 -1.13
C GLY A 646 -16.43 -3.90 -1.94
N SER A 647 -15.87 -3.72 -3.14
CA SER A 647 -15.43 -4.84 -4.00
C SER A 647 -14.14 -5.45 -3.45
N MET A 648 -14.09 -6.79 -3.39
CA MET A 648 -12.87 -7.55 -3.06
C MET A 648 -11.96 -7.74 -4.28
N ASN A 649 -12.49 -7.59 -5.51
CA ASN A 649 -11.73 -7.71 -6.75
C ASN A 649 -12.37 -6.90 -7.87
N LYS A 650 -11.77 -5.75 -8.19
CA LYS A 650 -12.27 -4.81 -9.22
C LYS A 650 -12.43 -5.43 -10.62
N GLN A 651 -11.68 -6.49 -10.96
CA GLN A 651 -11.82 -7.18 -12.24
C GLN A 651 -13.05 -8.08 -12.32
N LYS A 652 -13.53 -8.60 -11.18
CA LYS A 652 -14.73 -9.45 -11.11
C LYS A 652 -16.03 -8.66 -10.98
N THR A 653 -15.95 -7.39 -10.57
CA THR A 653 -17.11 -6.52 -10.34
C THR A 653 -17.34 -5.49 -11.46
N ASP A 654 -16.90 -5.78 -12.70
CA ASP A 654 -17.02 -4.88 -13.86
C ASP A 654 -16.42 -3.46 -13.64
N GLY A 655 -15.44 -3.36 -12.75
CA GLY A 655 -14.82 -2.09 -12.35
C GLY A 655 -15.66 -1.25 -11.38
N ILE A 656 -16.73 -1.80 -10.80
CA ILE A 656 -17.48 -1.16 -9.71
C ILE A 656 -16.68 -1.34 -8.41
N SER A 657 -16.33 -0.23 -7.75
CA SER A 657 -15.55 -0.20 -6.51
C SER A 657 -16.38 -0.52 -5.26
N GLY A 658 -17.68 -0.20 -5.29
CA GLY A 658 -18.58 -0.39 -4.17
C GLY A 658 -20.01 0.06 -4.49
N PHE A 659 -20.93 -0.20 -3.57
CA PHE A 659 -22.31 0.27 -3.65
C PHE A 659 -22.88 0.57 -2.26
N SER A 660 -23.89 1.42 -2.22
CA SER A 660 -24.65 1.71 -0.98
C SER A 660 -25.92 0.87 -0.96
N TYR A 661 -26.23 0.31 0.20
CA TYR A 661 -27.44 -0.45 0.48
C TYR A 661 -28.11 0.13 1.71
N LYS A 662 -29.37 0.57 1.62
CA LYS A 662 -30.10 1.10 2.77
C LYS A 662 -31.48 0.47 2.94
N GLN A 663 -31.97 0.53 4.18
CA GLN A 663 -33.23 -0.06 4.63
C GLN A 663 -33.98 0.97 5.48
N ILE A 664 -35.28 1.13 5.24
CA ILE A 664 -36.16 2.02 6.00
C ILE A 664 -37.53 1.37 6.16
N LYS A 665 -38.13 1.45 7.35
CA LYS A 665 -39.49 0.96 7.63
C LYS A 665 -40.54 1.98 7.18
N ASP A 666 -40.57 2.25 5.88
CA ASP A 666 -41.47 3.21 5.24
C ASP A 666 -42.10 2.59 3.97
N LYS A 667 -43.24 1.92 4.17
CA LYS A 667 -44.01 1.31 3.08
C LYS A 667 -44.57 2.36 2.11
N LYS A 668 -45.03 3.49 2.66
CA LYS A 668 -45.70 4.56 1.91
C LYS A 668 -44.77 5.09 0.81
N MET A 669 -43.49 5.28 1.14
CA MET A 669 -42.46 5.73 0.20
C MET A 669 -42.37 4.86 -1.06
N TYR A 670 -42.35 3.53 -0.91
CA TYR A 670 -42.30 2.64 -2.08
C TYR A 670 -43.59 2.69 -2.90
N THR A 671 -44.75 2.70 -2.24
CA THR A 671 -46.04 2.77 -2.93
C THR A 671 -46.21 4.08 -3.69
N ASP A 672 -45.71 5.19 -3.15
CA ASP A 672 -45.76 6.50 -3.79
C ASP A 672 -44.87 6.55 -5.03
N MET A 673 -43.64 6.02 -4.96
CA MET A 673 -42.75 5.88 -6.13
C MET A 673 -43.36 5.02 -7.23
N LYS A 674 -43.99 3.90 -6.84
CA LYS A 674 -44.66 3.01 -7.79
C LYS A 674 -45.85 3.68 -8.49
N LYS A 675 -46.63 4.48 -7.74
CA LYS A 675 -47.81 5.18 -8.26
C LYS A 675 -47.44 6.39 -9.13
N SER A 676 -46.46 7.18 -8.70
CA SER A 676 -46.02 8.39 -9.40
C SER A 676 -45.15 8.08 -10.62
N GLY A 677 -44.50 6.90 -10.64
CA GLY A 677 -43.48 6.56 -11.63
C GLY A 677 -42.16 7.33 -11.43
N HIS A 678 -41.98 8.01 -10.29
CA HIS A 678 -40.81 8.83 -10.00
C HIS A 678 -40.32 8.66 -8.55
N ALA A 679 -39.00 8.65 -8.36
CA ALA A 679 -38.32 8.67 -7.07
C ALA A 679 -37.88 10.10 -6.70
N PRO A 680 -38.23 10.61 -5.51
CA PRO A 680 -37.80 11.94 -5.06
C PRO A 680 -36.37 11.96 -4.53
N PHE A 681 -35.65 13.05 -4.76
CA PHE A 681 -34.31 13.30 -4.24
C PHE A 681 -34.18 14.77 -3.81
N GLU A 682 -33.16 15.06 -3.02
CA GLU A 682 -32.85 16.40 -2.52
C GLU A 682 -31.35 16.67 -2.72
N ARG A 683 -31.07 17.86 -3.23
CA ARG A 683 -29.72 18.39 -3.48
C ARG A 683 -29.12 18.96 -2.20
N ILE A 684 -27.82 19.20 -2.22
CA ILE A 684 -27.09 19.77 -1.07
C ILE A 684 -27.55 21.19 -0.68
N ASP A 685 -28.18 21.94 -1.61
CA ASP A 685 -28.79 23.25 -1.36
C ASP A 685 -30.24 23.18 -0.85
N GLY A 686 -30.76 21.98 -0.59
CA GLY A 686 -32.13 21.73 -0.14
C GLY A 686 -33.18 21.74 -1.27
N LYS A 687 -32.77 21.89 -2.54
CA LYS A 687 -33.71 21.80 -3.67
C LYS A 687 -34.09 20.36 -3.98
N ARG A 688 -35.38 20.15 -4.23
CA ARG A 688 -35.97 18.84 -4.49
C ARG A 688 -36.08 18.58 -5.99
N PHE A 689 -35.80 17.36 -6.40
CA PHE A 689 -35.96 16.88 -7.78
C PHE A 689 -36.49 15.46 -7.80
N VAL A 690 -36.92 14.99 -8.98
CA VAL A 690 -37.50 13.66 -9.15
C VAL A 690 -36.86 12.94 -10.32
N VAL A 691 -36.66 11.62 -10.17
CA VAL A 691 -36.05 10.77 -11.20
C VAL A 691 -37.03 9.68 -11.58
N LYS A 692 -37.25 9.49 -12.88
CA LYS A 692 -38.17 8.47 -13.39
C LYS A 692 -37.71 7.07 -12.98
N VAL A 693 -38.66 6.21 -12.61
CA VAL A 693 -38.43 4.81 -12.28
C VAL A 693 -39.16 3.88 -13.25
N THR A 694 -38.55 2.71 -13.49
CA THR A 694 -39.09 1.65 -14.35
C THR A 694 -39.08 0.32 -13.57
N PRO A 695 -40.17 -0.48 -13.61
CA PRO A 695 -40.19 -1.77 -12.95
C PRO A 695 -39.35 -2.79 -13.74
N VAL A 696 -38.52 -3.55 -13.02
CA VAL A 696 -37.75 -4.69 -13.53
C VAL A 696 -37.95 -5.90 -12.62
N ILE A 697 -37.94 -7.11 -13.17
CA ILE A 697 -38.05 -8.35 -12.39
C ILE A 697 -36.65 -8.90 -12.12
N ILE A 698 -36.30 -9.07 -10.84
CA ILE A 698 -35.03 -9.67 -10.40
C ILE A 698 -35.37 -10.77 -9.38
N GLU A 699 -34.95 -12.00 -9.66
CA GLU A 699 -35.21 -13.18 -8.79
C GLU A 699 -36.71 -13.34 -8.43
N GLY A 700 -37.59 -13.09 -9.42
CA GLY A 700 -39.04 -13.18 -9.24
C GLY A 700 -39.68 -12.05 -8.42
N ARG A 701 -38.90 -11.06 -8.00
CA ARG A 701 -39.39 -9.87 -7.27
C ARG A 701 -39.40 -8.66 -8.18
N GLU A 702 -40.42 -7.81 -8.03
CA GLU A 702 -40.49 -6.51 -8.69
C GLU A 702 -39.57 -5.50 -8.01
N VAL A 703 -38.69 -4.88 -8.79
CA VAL A 703 -37.71 -3.89 -8.35
C VAL A 703 -37.88 -2.63 -9.21
N LEU A 704 -38.02 -1.46 -8.59
CA LEU A 704 -38.07 -0.18 -9.32
C LEU A 704 -36.65 0.31 -9.58
N LYS A 705 -36.29 0.54 -10.84
CA LYS A 705 -34.99 1.03 -11.27
C LYS A 705 -35.09 2.48 -11.75
N THR A 706 -34.24 3.36 -11.24
CA THR A 706 -34.16 4.75 -11.74
C THR A 706 -33.48 4.83 -13.10
N GLU A 707 -33.81 5.87 -13.87
CA GLU A 707 -32.89 6.37 -14.89
C GLU A 707 -31.58 6.88 -14.22
N PRO A 708 -30.44 6.91 -14.93
CA PRO A 708 -29.20 7.46 -14.38
C PRO A 708 -29.39 8.94 -14.01
N TYR A 709 -28.93 9.33 -12.81
CA TYR A 709 -29.06 10.69 -12.29
C TYR A 709 -27.82 11.11 -11.50
N LYS A 710 -27.66 12.42 -11.27
CA LYS A 710 -26.62 12.98 -10.39
C LYS A 710 -27.28 13.53 -9.13
N ILE A 711 -26.62 13.37 -7.97
CA ILE A 711 -27.20 13.78 -6.67
C ILE A 711 -27.47 15.29 -6.64
N ASP A 712 -26.62 16.10 -7.26
CA ASP A 712 -26.72 17.56 -7.23
C ASP A 712 -27.12 18.20 -8.57
N GLU A 713 -27.59 17.39 -9.53
CA GLU A 713 -28.03 17.79 -10.88
C GLU A 713 -27.10 18.83 -11.54
N GLU A 714 -27.55 20.09 -11.67
CA GLU A 714 -26.81 21.20 -12.29
C GLU A 714 -25.56 21.63 -11.51
N MET A 715 -25.49 21.31 -10.21
CA MET A 715 -24.32 21.58 -9.36
C MET A 715 -23.28 20.46 -9.44
N SER A 716 -23.64 19.29 -9.96
CA SER A 716 -22.68 18.21 -10.16
C SER A 716 -21.72 18.56 -11.32
N SER A 717 -20.45 18.24 -11.13
CA SER A 717 -19.45 18.48 -12.16
C SER A 717 -19.71 17.58 -13.39
N SER A 718 -19.24 18.02 -14.57
CA SER A 718 -19.34 17.22 -15.79
C SER A 718 -18.60 15.88 -15.69
N SER A 719 -17.59 15.78 -14.83
CA SER A 719 -16.81 14.57 -14.57
C SER A 719 -17.40 13.66 -13.50
N GLU A 720 -18.44 14.09 -12.77
CA GLU A 720 -19.08 13.28 -11.74
C GLU A 720 -19.90 12.14 -12.37
N PRO A 721 -19.72 10.89 -11.92
CA PRO A 721 -20.38 9.73 -12.51
C PRO A 721 -21.88 9.64 -12.13
N ASP A 722 -22.70 9.19 -13.06
CA ASP A 722 -24.14 9.01 -12.83
C ASP A 722 -24.41 7.84 -11.88
N ILE A 723 -25.46 7.99 -11.07
CA ILE A 723 -25.93 7.00 -10.12
C ILE A 723 -27.19 6.34 -10.67
N THR A 724 -27.28 5.02 -10.50
CA THR A 724 -28.50 4.25 -10.73
C THR A 724 -28.94 3.60 -9.42
N SER A 725 -30.20 3.81 -9.05
CA SER A 725 -30.78 3.29 -7.82
C SER A 725 -31.88 2.26 -8.10
N TYR A 726 -31.95 1.25 -7.23
CA TYR A 726 -32.90 0.14 -7.32
C TYR A 726 -33.67 0.03 -6.01
N PHE A 727 -35.00 -0.06 -6.05
CA PHE A 727 -35.85 -0.11 -4.87
C PHE A 727 -36.74 -1.34 -4.86
N TRP A 728 -36.94 -1.96 -3.71
CA TRP A 728 -37.95 -3.00 -3.52
C TRP A 728 -38.54 -2.95 -2.11
N LEU A 729 -39.71 -3.57 -1.96
CA LEU A 729 -40.43 -3.66 -0.69
C LEU A 729 -40.46 -5.12 -0.21
N GLU A 730 -40.20 -5.34 1.07
CA GLU A 730 -40.33 -6.64 1.74
C GLU A 730 -40.74 -6.41 3.20
N ASN A 731 -41.86 -7.00 3.65
CA ASN A 731 -42.36 -6.91 5.04
C ASN A 731 -42.41 -5.47 5.59
N ASP A 732 -42.97 -4.54 4.80
CA ASP A 732 -43.07 -3.09 5.10
C ASP A 732 -41.74 -2.33 5.21
N ILE A 733 -40.61 -2.99 4.92
CA ILE A 733 -39.28 -2.38 4.81
C ILE A 733 -39.01 -2.08 3.34
N CYS A 734 -38.73 -0.81 3.04
CA CYS A 734 -38.25 -0.38 1.74
C CYS A 734 -36.72 -0.45 1.72
N TYR A 735 -36.20 -1.09 0.68
CA TYR A 735 -34.78 -1.24 0.42
C TYR A 735 -34.40 -0.37 -0.77
N LYS A 736 -33.20 0.22 -0.77
CA LYS A 736 -32.56 0.66 -2.02
C LYS A 736 -31.09 0.36 -2.08
N VAL A 737 -30.66 0.10 -3.29
CA VAL A 737 -29.25 -0.09 -3.65
C VAL A 737 -28.89 0.95 -4.70
N SER A 738 -27.78 1.65 -4.49
CA SER A 738 -27.27 2.67 -5.41
C SER A 738 -25.88 2.32 -5.90
N PHE A 739 -25.70 2.37 -7.22
CA PHE A 739 -24.43 2.11 -7.91
C PHE A 739 -24.01 3.34 -8.73
N VAL A 740 -22.71 3.60 -8.78
CA VAL A 740 -22.10 4.70 -9.54
C VAL A 740 -21.71 4.30 -10.98
N LYS A 741 -21.76 3.01 -11.31
CA LYS A 741 -21.44 2.51 -12.65
C LYS A 741 -22.30 1.31 -12.99
N ASN A 742 -22.87 1.31 -14.20
CA ASN A 742 -23.71 0.24 -14.75
C ASN A 742 -22.89 -0.94 -15.28
N GLY A 743 -23.32 -2.16 -14.95
CA GLY A 743 -22.66 -3.42 -15.31
C GLY A 743 -23.45 -4.65 -14.82
N ASP A 744 -23.12 -5.84 -15.31
CA ASP A 744 -23.81 -7.09 -14.98
C ASP A 744 -23.64 -7.48 -13.50
N ALA A 745 -22.54 -7.07 -12.88
CA ALA A 745 -22.28 -7.23 -11.46
C ALA A 745 -23.37 -6.57 -10.56
N GLN A 746 -24.06 -5.52 -11.04
CA GLN A 746 -25.15 -4.89 -10.28
C GLN A 746 -26.32 -5.86 -10.05
N TYR A 747 -26.79 -6.51 -11.12
CA TYR A 747 -27.92 -7.43 -11.06
C TYR A 747 -27.61 -8.64 -10.18
N LYS A 748 -26.38 -9.15 -10.24
CA LYS A 748 -25.91 -10.24 -9.36
C LYS A 748 -25.93 -9.83 -7.88
N ALA A 749 -25.45 -8.62 -7.57
CA ALA A 749 -25.46 -8.11 -6.19
C ALA A 749 -26.90 -7.92 -5.67
N ILE A 750 -27.80 -7.34 -6.47
CA ILE A 750 -29.21 -7.16 -6.09
C ILE A 750 -29.91 -8.52 -5.91
N ALA A 751 -29.70 -9.46 -6.84
CA ALA A 751 -30.25 -10.82 -6.75
C ALA A 751 -29.80 -11.53 -5.48
N ALA A 752 -28.53 -11.38 -5.10
CA ALA A 752 -28.00 -11.94 -3.86
C ALA A 752 -28.62 -11.28 -2.62
N LEU A 753 -28.77 -9.95 -2.60
CA LEU A 753 -29.42 -9.23 -1.49
C LEU A 753 -30.90 -9.62 -1.32
N ILE A 754 -31.62 -9.86 -2.41
CA ILE A 754 -33.02 -10.33 -2.37
C ILE A 754 -33.11 -11.72 -1.73
N LYS A 755 -32.18 -12.62 -2.07
CA LYS A 755 -32.12 -14.00 -1.55
C LYS A 755 -31.65 -14.10 -0.10
N GLU A 756 -31.03 -13.05 0.42
CA GLU A 756 -30.48 -13.05 1.78
C GLU A 756 -31.57 -13.25 2.83
N LYS A 757 -31.21 -13.85 3.97
CA LYS A 757 -32.13 -13.98 5.12
C LYS A 757 -31.96 -12.80 6.07
N ILE A 758 -32.98 -12.54 6.88
CA ILE A 758 -32.89 -11.57 7.99
C ILE A 758 -31.68 -11.94 8.85
N VAL A 759 -30.95 -10.93 9.32
CA VAL A 759 -29.74 -11.13 10.12
C VAL A 759 -30.07 -11.92 11.39
N ASP A 760 -29.45 -13.09 11.53
CA ASP A 760 -29.43 -13.82 12.80
C ASP A 760 -28.32 -13.19 13.66
N VAL A 761 -28.71 -12.27 14.54
CA VAL A 761 -27.81 -11.46 15.37
C VAL A 761 -26.88 -12.33 16.24
N ASP A 762 -27.28 -13.57 16.53
CA ASP A 762 -26.46 -14.53 17.29
C ASP A 762 -25.47 -15.32 16.42
N LYS A 763 -25.61 -15.27 15.10
CA LYS A 763 -24.70 -15.90 14.13
C LYS A 763 -23.84 -14.90 13.35
N VAL A 764 -23.98 -13.59 13.57
CA VAL A 764 -23.10 -12.58 12.96
C VAL A 764 -21.69 -12.76 13.52
N LYS A 765 -20.81 -13.34 12.72
CA LYS A 765 -19.38 -13.44 13.03
C LYS A 765 -18.68 -12.17 12.56
N PRO A 766 -17.64 -11.70 13.30
CA PRO A 766 -16.79 -10.60 12.83
C PRO A 766 -16.25 -10.91 11.44
N ALA A 767 -16.06 -9.88 10.62
CA ALA A 767 -15.42 -10.03 9.31
C ALA A 767 -13.98 -10.54 9.53
N SER A 768 -13.71 -11.76 9.07
CA SER A 768 -12.39 -12.40 9.13
C SER A 768 -11.37 -11.75 8.21
#